data_AF-A0A933R1F1-F1
#
_entry.id   AF-A0A933R1F1-F1
#
_cell.length_a   1.000
_cell.length_b   1.000
_cell.length_c   1.000
_cell.angle_alpha   90.00
_cell.angle_beta   90.00
_cell.angle_gamma   90.00
#
_symmetry.space_group_name_H-M   'P 1'
#
loop_
_entity.id
_entity.type
_entity.pdbx_description
1 polymer ?
#
loop_
_entity_poly.entity_id
_entity_poly.type
_entity_poly.pdbx_seq_one_letter_code
_entity_poly.pdbx_strand_id
1 'polypeptide(L)'
;MSVSRGACILLMYALCVAAPVFAASDSAVFPPLSSEELDAVVGEIRAMVKTDESQVSDFVVREATPARIDRLYHMPELPQLEQTVRENGLIFAGQGSILTFDKPSDIVGKVSAWFPGEIAAARASDRQSFFGYVHMWGPYTSWGDEQIAFLTLWNCMPQIAWLRPAENPFTRRLSDSLPFMAIAARSSNELDFGQCVRTRSGLRPAWTEADIPVVRKEVRDMSERVTPVLRNKFANFLTTHRCQGTGPDDCVLILLLWASLSPADAELAVAIQMLEAEVAPDSPLPELQKPADQYEDGAQEGEQRFDTALRQAAFLRAKLISVLNAPTAWPADALQALLHQLTQLQQKLAAAIDHRWNYYELDYYNEPVNPWSVFARCPGNTPQVQAAILAELNGIGADATCAVYEQWFKQGGASLQTAYALKRLTANQSLRCASPDWAWLKQGRSSGARALRNGYLALLGRGETGSMHDMLLSGLTDNGQACFDGNAVADTGWLHDVCKTWISEPQAVRPALEHSRLRLGDAEAFSEAPLEPIPAAVMAQDERAQSEQAQWLGRLGQNRKGDAGQKLQAIAAELSRRGVLVYAATQWNHPDHPTSLIELQISMAEQSSEPVWPFMGSRLLLVIEPQNIALVGVPQRFNYQYDEGEIAHVSDLDEDGKFEVWFSGTFGECDGEDLQPGVDCAIETLHMGEITGDALSYFANTPKQWPMLKRVGASGGLEWLCHELATFG
;
A
#
# COMPACT_ATOMS: atom_id res chain seq x y z
N MET A 1 58.82 13.16 -6.99
CA MET A 1 59.84 13.26 -8.07
C MET A 1 59.06 13.56 -9.35
N SER A 2 58.88 14.81 -9.79
CA SER A 2 59.85 15.74 -10.38
C SER A 2 60.32 15.35 -11.79
N VAL A 3 59.83 16.12 -12.79
CA VAL A 3 60.54 16.62 -14.02
C VAL A 3 60.63 15.60 -15.19
N SER A 4 60.45 15.90 -16.49
CA SER A 4 60.39 17.11 -17.37
C SER A 4 59.77 16.70 -18.73
N ARG A 5 58.93 17.51 -19.38
CA ARG A 5 59.21 18.45 -20.53
C ARG A 5 59.62 17.85 -21.89
N GLY A 6 58.90 18.30 -22.92
CA GLY A 6 59.28 18.41 -24.34
C GLY A 6 58.07 18.79 -25.21
N ALA A 7 57.74 20.08 -25.36
CA ALA A 7 58.09 20.97 -26.49
C ALA A 7 57.42 20.56 -27.83
N CYS A 8 56.34 21.24 -28.23
CA CYS A 8 56.28 22.35 -29.20
C CYS A 8 56.43 21.95 -30.68
N ILE A 9 55.31 21.93 -31.42
CA ILE A 9 55.25 22.31 -32.84
C ILE A 9 54.02 23.21 -33.03
N LEU A 10 54.29 24.44 -33.47
CA LEU A 10 53.33 25.41 -34.00
C LEU A 10 52.76 24.89 -35.33
N LEU A 11 51.45 25.07 -35.56
CA LEU A 11 50.97 25.41 -36.91
C LEU A 11 49.75 26.34 -36.84
N MET A 12 49.91 27.49 -37.51
CA MET A 12 48.91 28.52 -37.80
C MET A 12 47.87 28.04 -38.82
N TYR A 13 46.83 28.87 -39.02
CA TYR A 13 45.70 28.82 -39.96
C TYR A 13 44.42 28.20 -39.36
N ALA A 14 43.25 28.81 -39.36
CA ALA A 14 42.80 30.13 -39.81
C ALA A 14 41.54 30.51 -39.01
N LEU A 15 41.44 31.77 -38.57
CA LEU A 15 40.20 32.34 -38.03
C LEU A 15 39.15 32.41 -39.16
N CYS A 16 38.21 31.47 -39.18
CA CYS A 16 36.88 31.71 -39.72
C CYS A 16 36.00 32.23 -38.59
N VAL A 17 35.83 33.56 -38.55
CA VAL A 17 34.77 34.21 -37.79
C VAL A 17 33.46 33.84 -38.49
N ALA A 18 32.87 32.72 -38.12
CA ALA A 18 31.47 32.45 -38.39
C ALA A 18 30.67 33.33 -37.43
N ALA A 19 30.21 34.48 -37.92
CA ALA A 19 29.18 35.24 -37.25
C ALA A 19 27.99 34.30 -36.96
N PRO A 20 27.41 34.31 -35.75
CA PRO A 20 26.15 33.63 -35.54
C PRO A 20 25.12 34.34 -36.40
N VAL A 21 24.69 33.70 -37.48
CA VAL A 21 23.43 34.02 -38.13
C VAL A 21 22.36 33.62 -37.11
N PHE A 22 22.02 34.56 -36.23
CA PHE A 22 20.72 34.55 -35.59
C PHE A 22 19.71 34.61 -36.73
N ALA A 23 19.14 33.46 -37.06
CA ALA A 23 17.88 33.43 -37.77
C ALA A 23 16.88 34.12 -36.84
N ALA A 24 16.70 35.42 -37.02
CA ALA A 24 15.57 36.15 -36.52
C ALA A 24 14.35 35.48 -37.14
N SER A 25 13.69 34.64 -36.36
CA SER A 25 12.31 34.24 -36.60
C SER A 25 11.53 35.54 -36.82
N ASP A 26 10.85 35.64 -37.97
CA ASP A 26 9.86 36.68 -38.28
C ASP A 26 8.77 36.66 -37.21
N SER A 27 9.01 37.30 -36.07
CA SER A 27 7.96 37.76 -35.19
C SER A 27 7.26 38.87 -35.95
N ALA A 28 6.13 38.53 -36.57
CA ALA A 28 5.23 39.50 -37.18
C ALA A 28 4.99 40.62 -36.15
N VAL A 29 5.61 41.77 -36.37
CA VAL A 29 5.49 42.92 -35.48
C VAL A 29 4.08 43.45 -35.67
N PHE A 30 3.16 42.99 -34.84
CA PHE A 30 1.83 43.55 -34.78
C PHE A 30 1.96 45.02 -34.36
N PRO A 31 1.48 46.00 -35.16
CA PRO A 31 1.53 47.39 -34.75
C PRO A 31 0.73 47.58 -33.44
N PRO A 32 1.18 48.38 -32.47
CA PRO A 32 0.42 48.63 -31.25
C PRO A 32 -0.95 49.24 -31.57
N LEU A 33 -1.94 49.10 -30.68
CA LEU A 33 -3.22 49.81 -30.81
C LEU A 33 -2.97 51.32 -30.76
N SER A 34 -3.67 52.09 -31.60
CA SER A 34 -3.75 53.55 -31.38
C SER A 34 -4.46 53.84 -30.05
N SER A 35 -4.30 55.03 -29.46
CA SER A 35 -5.02 55.37 -28.22
C SER A 35 -6.53 55.24 -28.35
N GLU A 36 -7.10 55.62 -29.51
CA GLU A 36 -8.54 55.49 -29.78
C GLU A 36 -8.97 54.01 -29.88
N GLU A 37 -8.16 53.17 -30.56
CA GLU A 37 -8.42 51.73 -30.60
C GLU A 37 -8.31 51.08 -29.22
N LEU A 38 -7.32 51.48 -28.43
CA LEU A 38 -7.10 50.97 -27.06
C LEU A 38 -8.31 51.30 -26.17
N ASP A 39 -8.75 52.57 -26.16
CA ASP A 39 -9.89 53.00 -25.37
C ASP A 39 -11.18 52.28 -25.79
N ALA A 40 -11.37 52.06 -27.09
CA ALA A 40 -12.52 51.33 -27.63
C ALA A 40 -12.51 49.84 -27.21
N VAL A 41 -11.37 49.16 -27.35
CA VAL A 41 -11.21 47.75 -26.95
C VAL A 41 -11.40 47.59 -25.45
N VAL A 42 -10.75 48.42 -24.62
CA VAL A 42 -10.89 48.40 -23.17
C VAL A 42 -12.33 48.71 -22.75
N GLY A 43 -12.98 49.66 -23.42
CA GLY A 43 -14.38 49.99 -23.23
C GLY A 43 -15.31 48.81 -23.47
N GLU A 44 -15.08 48.04 -24.54
CA GLU A 44 -15.88 46.86 -24.86
C GLU A 44 -15.63 45.70 -23.89
N ILE A 45 -14.39 45.47 -23.46
CA ILE A 45 -14.09 44.47 -22.41
C ILE A 45 -14.85 44.82 -21.12
N ARG A 46 -14.82 46.10 -20.70
CA ARG A 46 -15.57 46.56 -19.52
C ARG A 46 -17.08 46.44 -19.67
N ALA A 47 -17.60 46.61 -20.89
CA ALA A 47 -19.01 46.38 -21.18
C ALA A 47 -19.36 44.90 -21.02
N MET A 48 -18.50 44.01 -21.54
CA MET A 48 -18.66 42.57 -21.37
C MET A 48 -18.66 42.18 -19.89
N VAL A 49 -17.70 42.64 -19.09
CA VAL A 49 -17.66 42.36 -17.63
C VAL A 49 -18.95 42.71 -16.88
N LYS A 50 -19.77 43.64 -17.40
CA LYS A 50 -21.06 44.03 -16.81
C LYS A 50 -22.26 43.24 -17.35
N THR A 51 -22.06 42.41 -18.36
CA THR A 51 -23.08 41.53 -18.94
C THR A 51 -23.39 40.40 -17.96
N ASP A 52 -24.68 40.07 -17.83
CA ASP A 52 -25.12 38.90 -17.07
C ASP A 52 -24.46 37.64 -17.64
N GLU A 53 -23.92 36.79 -16.77
CA GLU A 53 -23.21 35.58 -17.20
C GLU A 53 -24.08 34.60 -18.01
N SER A 54 -25.41 34.66 -17.86
CA SER A 54 -26.33 33.89 -18.70
C SER A 54 -26.45 34.42 -20.14
N GLN A 55 -25.98 35.63 -20.43
CA GLN A 55 -26.16 36.34 -21.71
C GLN A 55 -24.85 36.64 -22.46
N VAL A 56 -23.70 36.16 -22.00
CA VAL A 56 -22.41 36.47 -22.63
C VAL A 56 -22.27 35.88 -24.03
N SER A 57 -22.90 34.73 -24.30
CA SER A 57 -22.95 34.18 -25.66
C SER A 57 -23.68 35.09 -26.65
N ASP A 58 -24.53 35.99 -26.16
CA ASP A 58 -25.30 36.94 -26.96
C ASP A 58 -24.58 38.30 -27.09
N PHE A 59 -23.43 38.46 -26.43
CA PHE A 59 -22.65 39.70 -26.47
C PHE A 59 -22.04 39.92 -27.86
N VAL A 60 -22.40 41.04 -28.50
CA VAL A 60 -21.93 41.38 -29.84
C VAL A 60 -20.58 42.07 -29.77
N VAL A 61 -19.51 41.37 -30.18
CA VAL A 61 -18.16 41.92 -30.27
C VAL A 61 -18.01 42.83 -31.49
N ARG A 62 -17.51 44.05 -31.29
CA ARG A 62 -17.24 45.04 -32.36
C ARG A 62 -15.80 45.50 -32.34
N GLU A 63 -15.27 45.79 -31.15
CA GLU A 63 -13.98 46.44 -30.98
C GLU A 63 -12.89 45.46 -30.55
N ALA A 64 -13.16 44.61 -29.56
CA ALA A 64 -12.31 43.58 -28.96
C ALA A 64 -12.19 42.32 -29.85
N THR A 65 -11.96 42.52 -31.15
CA THR A 65 -11.74 41.42 -32.10
C THR A 65 -10.46 40.64 -31.75
N PRO A 66 -10.32 39.36 -32.15
CA PRO A 66 -9.16 38.55 -31.78
C PRO A 66 -7.83 39.19 -32.20
N ALA A 67 -7.77 39.83 -33.38
CA ALA A 67 -6.57 40.51 -33.86
C ALA A 67 -6.21 41.75 -33.03
N ARG A 68 -7.20 42.49 -32.51
CA ARG A 68 -6.96 43.65 -31.65
C ARG A 68 -6.61 43.23 -30.22
N ILE A 69 -7.15 42.12 -29.75
CA ILE A 69 -6.75 41.50 -28.48
C ILE A 69 -5.33 40.97 -28.56
N ASP A 70 -4.96 40.28 -29.64
CA ASP A 70 -3.57 39.89 -29.89
C ASP A 70 -2.64 41.11 -29.83
N ARG A 71 -2.97 42.21 -30.51
CA ARG A 71 -2.22 43.48 -30.44
C ARG A 71 -2.16 44.04 -29.02
N LEU A 72 -3.29 44.14 -28.32
CA LEU A 72 -3.40 44.66 -26.96
C LEU A 72 -2.42 43.98 -26.00
N TYR A 73 -2.32 42.66 -26.07
CA TYR A 73 -1.52 41.90 -25.13
C TYR A 73 -0.02 41.84 -25.45
N HIS A 74 0.38 42.35 -26.62
CA HIS A 74 1.78 42.63 -26.93
C HIS A 74 2.18 44.06 -26.56
N MET A 75 1.23 44.90 -26.10
CA MET A 75 1.52 46.28 -25.72
C MET A 75 2.21 46.38 -24.34
N PRO A 76 3.23 47.24 -24.19
CA PRO A 76 3.87 47.48 -22.90
C PRO A 76 2.94 48.17 -21.87
N GLU A 77 1.84 48.78 -22.32
CA GLU A 77 0.81 49.39 -21.48
C GLU A 77 -0.12 48.37 -20.82
N LEU A 78 -0.18 47.12 -21.30
CA LEU A 78 -1.10 46.09 -20.80
C LEU A 78 -1.04 45.95 -19.26
N PRO A 79 0.13 45.83 -18.59
CA PRO A 79 0.19 45.67 -17.14
C PRO A 79 -0.35 46.87 -16.33
N GLN A 80 -0.52 48.03 -16.97
CA GLN A 80 -1.09 49.24 -16.34
C GLN A 80 -2.62 49.21 -16.33
N LEU A 81 -3.24 48.32 -17.11
CA LEU A 81 -4.70 48.14 -17.12
C LEU A 81 -5.17 47.43 -15.85
N GLU A 82 -6.42 47.72 -15.47
CA GLU A 82 -7.11 47.04 -14.37
C GLU A 82 -7.04 45.51 -14.57
N GLN A 83 -6.76 44.77 -13.49
CA GLN A 83 -6.64 43.32 -13.53
C GLN A 83 -7.87 42.66 -14.15
N THR A 84 -9.08 43.14 -13.82
CA THR A 84 -10.33 42.63 -14.37
C THR A 84 -10.44 42.80 -15.89
N VAL A 85 -9.92 43.91 -16.44
CA VAL A 85 -9.87 44.13 -17.90
C VAL A 85 -8.88 43.17 -18.55
N ARG A 86 -7.71 42.97 -17.92
CA ARG A 86 -6.73 41.99 -18.40
C ARG A 86 -7.34 40.59 -18.37
N GLU A 87 -7.77 40.07 -17.23
CA GLU A 87 -8.36 38.71 -17.14
C GLU A 87 -9.50 38.48 -18.15
N ASN A 88 -10.46 39.41 -18.24
CA ASN A 88 -11.60 39.26 -19.14
C ASN A 88 -11.26 39.54 -20.62
N GLY A 89 -10.12 40.18 -20.91
CA GLY A 89 -9.63 40.30 -22.29
C GLY A 89 -9.28 38.95 -22.91
N LEU A 90 -8.85 37.97 -22.10
CA LEU A 90 -8.49 36.62 -22.57
C LEU A 90 -9.70 35.87 -23.13
N ILE A 91 -10.90 36.21 -22.67
CA ILE A 91 -12.16 35.63 -23.14
C ILE A 91 -12.40 35.92 -24.64
N PHE A 92 -11.82 37.00 -25.17
CA PHE A 92 -11.89 37.37 -26.58
C PHE A 92 -10.75 36.74 -27.42
N ALA A 93 -9.76 36.12 -26.78
CA ALA A 93 -8.61 35.52 -27.45
C ALA A 93 -8.86 34.10 -27.98
N GLY A 94 -10.07 33.55 -27.79
CA GLY A 94 -10.43 32.17 -28.16
C GLY A 94 -10.30 31.80 -29.64
N GLN A 95 -10.18 32.79 -30.53
CA GLN A 95 -9.93 32.63 -31.97
C GLN A 95 -8.64 33.34 -32.42
N GLY A 96 -7.86 33.88 -31.48
CA GLY A 96 -6.62 34.60 -31.74
C GLY A 96 -5.38 33.72 -31.67
N SER A 97 -4.23 34.30 -31.99
CA SER A 97 -2.94 33.62 -31.97
C SER A 97 -2.23 33.71 -30.62
N ILE A 98 -2.67 34.60 -29.72
CA ILE A 98 -1.95 34.84 -28.49
C ILE A 98 -1.92 33.67 -27.50
N LEU A 99 -2.88 32.76 -27.56
CA LEU A 99 -2.94 31.57 -26.71
C LEU A 99 -2.28 30.33 -27.34
N THR A 100 -1.50 30.49 -28.42
CA THR A 100 -0.65 29.41 -28.96
C THR A 100 0.51 29.10 -28.00
N PHE A 101 1.00 27.87 -27.95
CA PHE A 101 2.14 27.52 -27.11
C PHE A 101 2.80 26.22 -27.59
N ASP A 102 4.10 26.08 -27.46
CA ASP A 102 4.79 24.82 -27.83
C ASP A 102 5.09 23.96 -26.61
N LYS A 103 5.30 24.58 -25.46
CA LYS A 103 5.57 23.91 -24.19
C LYS A 103 4.97 24.64 -22.99
N PRO A 104 4.78 23.95 -21.84
CA PRO A 104 4.15 24.54 -20.66
C PRO A 104 4.80 25.86 -20.18
N SER A 105 6.12 26.00 -20.24
CA SER A 105 6.78 27.26 -19.82
C SER A 105 6.40 28.48 -20.65
N ASP A 106 5.96 28.30 -21.91
CA ASP A 106 5.54 29.42 -22.77
C ASP A 106 4.29 30.09 -22.20
N ILE A 107 3.39 29.28 -21.61
CA ILE A 107 2.21 29.75 -20.88
C ILE A 107 2.66 30.59 -19.68
N VAL A 108 3.62 30.11 -18.90
CA VAL A 108 4.17 30.87 -17.75
C VAL A 108 4.76 32.19 -18.18
N GLY A 109 5.55 32.20 -19.26
CA GLY A 109 6.17 33.41 -19.78
C GLY A 109 5.12 34.45 -20.17
N LYS A 110 4.09 34.03 -20.90
CA LYS A 110 2.96 34.87 -21.30
C LYS A 110 2.18 35.41 -20.11
N VAL A 111 1.76 34.53 -19.21
CA VAL A 111 1.00 34.91 -18.01
C VAL A 111 1.82 35.83 -17.11
N SER A 112 3.12 35.59 -16.96
CA SER A 112 4.03 36.47 -16.19
C SER A 112 4.19 37.85 -16.82
N ALA A 113 4.15 37.95 -18.15
CA ALA A 113 4.17 39.23 -18.86
C ALA A 113 2.85 39.99 -18.71
N TRP A 114 1.71 39.29 -18.73
CA TRP A 114 0.37 39.90 -18.64
C TRP A 114 -0.02 40.27 -17.21
N PHE A 115 0.42 39.49 -16.22
CA PHE A 115 0.05 39.61 -14.81
C PHE A 115 1.26 39.66 -13.87
N PRO A 116 2.21 40.59 -14.08
CA PRO A 116 3.48 40.59 -13.34
C PRO A 116 3.29 40.85 -11.84
N GLY A 117 2.39 41.78 -11.48
CA GLY A 117 2.12 42.12 -10.08
C GLY A 117 1.43 40.99 -9.32
N GLU A 118 0.47 40.33 -9.96
CA GLU A 118 -0.29 39.23 -9.39
C GLU A 118 0.57 37.96 -9.23
N ILE A 119 1.40 37.65 -10.22
CA ILE A 119 2.42 36.59 -10.13
C ILE A 119 3.38 36.88 -8.98
N ALA A 120 3.91 38.11 -8.88
CA ALA A 120 4.86 38.47 -7.83
C ALA A 120 4.22 38.35 -6.44
N ALA A 121 2.98 38.82 -6.27
CA ALA A 121 2.23 38.70 -5.03
C ALA A 121 1.96 37.23 -4.66
N ALA A 122 1.58 36.39 -5.63
CA ALA A 122 1.32 34.98 -5.37
C ALA A 122 2.59 34.21 -4.99
N ARG A 123 3.73 34.54 -5.61
CA ARG A 123 5.05 33.99 -5.27
C ARG A 123 5.53 34.41 -3.88
N ALA A 124 5.12 35.58 -3.40
CA ALA A 124 5.47 36.11 -2.08
C ALA A 124 4.53 35.67 -0.95
N SER A 125 3.41 35.01 -1.27
CA SER A 125 2.37 34.63 -0.30
C SER A 125 2.61 33.24 0.28
N ASP A 126 2.41 33.08 1.59
CA ASP A 126 2.47 31.78 2.28
C ASP A 126 1.40 30.79 1.80
N ARG A 127 0.28 31.30 1.24
CA ARG A 127 -0.79 30.45 0.69
C ARG A 127 -0.52 29.99 -0.74
N GLN A 128 0.58 30.46 -1.36
CA GLN A 128 1.08 30.11 -2.69
C GLN A 128 -0.03 29.75 -3.69
N SER A 129 -1.09 30.56 -3.76
CA SER A 129 -2.23 30.29 -4.62
C SER A 129 -2.26 31.28 -5.76
N PHE A 130 -2.13 30.80 -6.99
CA PHE A 130 -2.07 31.65 -8.18
C PHE A 130 -3.37 31.59 -8.99
N PHE A 131 -4.01 32.76 -9.16
CA PHE A 131 -5.33 33.06 -9.76
C PHE A 131 -6.49 32.10 -9.41
N GLY A 132 -7.71 32.64 -9.44
CA GLY A 132 -8.91 31.80 -9.53
C GLY A 132 -8.93 31.07 -10.88
N TYR A 133 -9.79 30.05 -10.99
CA TYR A 133 -10.11 29.40 -12.25
C TYR A 133 -10.38 30.45 -13.34
N VAL A 134 -9.62 30.44 -14.44
CA VAL A 134 -9.90 31.32 -15.59
C VAL A 134 -11.08 30.72 -16.34
N HIS A 135 -12.19 31.45 -16.32
CA HIS A 135 -13.42 31.06 -16.98
C HIS A 135 -13.25 30.98 -18.50
N MET A 136 -13.41 29.78 -19.06
CA MET A 136 -13.35 29.51 -20.50
C MET A 136 -14.71 29.70 -21.19
N TRP A 137 -15.37 30.83 -20.97
CA TRP A 137 -16.63 31.12 -21.66
C TRP A 137 -16.69 32.60 -22.04
N GLY A 138 -17.06 32.86 -23.29
CA GLY A 138 -16.96 34.17 -23.94
C GLY A 138 -17.95 34.37 -25.06
N PRO A 139 -17.90 35.51 -25.75
CA PRO A 139 -18.83 35.83 -26.83
C PRO A 139 -18.64 34.92 -28.06
N TYR A 140 -17.51 34.20 -28.13
CA TYR A 140 -17.26 33.21 -29.16
C TYR A 140 -17.65 31.81 -28.68
N THR A 141 -18.59 31.17 -29.40
CA THR A 141 -19.00 29.78 -29.14
C THR A 141 -18.04 28.76 -29.76
N SER A 142 -17.18 29.17 -30.69
CA SER A 142 -16.22 28.31 -31.41
C SER A 142 -14.77 28.69 -31.11
N TRP A 143 -14.31 28.33 -29.91
CA TRP A 143 -12.89 28.42 -29.57
C TRP A 143 -12.08 27.37 -30.33
N GLY A 144 -10.86 27.74 -30.71
CA GLY A 144 -9.89 26.82 -31.31
C GLY A 144 -9.32 25.85 -30.28
N ASP A 145 -8.96 24.64 -30.71
CA ASP A 145 -8.55 23.55 -29.81
C ASP A 145 -7.27 23.90 -29.02
N GLU A 146 -6.33 24.62 -29.64
CA GLU A 146 -5.09 25.04 -28.99
C GLU A 146 -5.32 26.13 -27.93
N GLN A 147 -6.24 27.07 -28.19
CA GLN A 147 -6.63 28.12 -27.25
C GLN A 147 -7.30 27.51 -26.01
N ILE A 148 -8.16 26.51 -26.20
CA ILE A 148 -8.76 25.77 -25.09
C ILE A 148 -7.66 24.98 -24.35
N ALA A 149 -6.76 24.31 -25.06
CA ALA A 149 -5.65 23.57 -24.46
C ALA A 149 -4.75 24.45 -23.58
N PHE A 150 -4.46 25.68 -24.01
CA PHE A 150 -3.70 26.67 -23.24
C PHE A 150 -4.36 26.97 -21.90
N LEU A 151 -5.66 27.31 -21.91
CA LEU A 151 -6.39 27.65 -20.69
C LEU A 151 -6.64 26.42 -19.80
N THR A 152 -6.90 25.26 -20.40
CA THR A 152 -7.01 24.00 -19.67
C THR A 152 -5.69 23.68 -18.96
N LEU A 153 -4.54 23.82 -19.64
CA LEU A 153 -3.24 23.57 -19.01
C LEU A 153 -3.00 24.55 -17.86
N TRP A 154 -3.25 25.85 -18.06
CA TRP A 154 -3.18 26.86 -16.99
C TRP A 154 -4.03 26.43 -15.76
N ASN A 155 -5.30 26.07 -15.97
CA ASN A 155 -6.22 25.73 -14.90
C ASN A 155 -5.95 24.38 -14.21
N CYS A 156 -5.42 23.40 -14.94
CA CYS A 156 -5.30 22.01 -14.45
C CYS A 156 -3.88 21.61 -14.04
N MET A 157 -2.85 22.36 -14.44
CA MET A 157 -1.47 22.04 -14.04
C MET A 157 -1.23 22.38 -12.56
N PRO A 158 -0.35 21.64 -11.86
CA PRO A 158 -0.03 21.92 -10.45
C PRO A 158 0.53 23.33 -10.27
N GLN A 159 0.00 24.06 -9.28
CA GLN A 159 0.38 25.47 -9.07
C GLN A 159 1.87 25.67 -8.79
N ILE A 160 2.54 24.67 -8.21
CA ILE A 160 3.98 24.71 -7.94
C ILE A 160 4.81 24.92 -9.21
N ALA A 161 4.38 24.32 -10.32
CA ALA A 161 5.03 24.47 -11.63
C ALA A 161 4.92 25.90 -12.17
N TRP A 162 3.83 26.60 -11.86
CA TRP A 162 3.61 27.99 -12.26
C TRP A 162 4.33 29.00 -11.37
N LEU A 163 4.28 28.77 -10.06
CA LEU A 163 4.80 29.71 -9.08
C LEU A 163 6.31 29.68 -9.02
N ARG A 164 6.95 28.52 -9.21
CA ARG A 164 8.42 28.41 -9.16
C ARG A 164 8.95 27.63 -10.37
N PRO A 165 8.90 28.23 -11.58
CA PRO A 165 9.18 27.52 -12.82
C PRO A 165 10.65 27.10 -13.00
N ALA A 166 11.56 27.63 -12.19
CA ALA A 166 12.98 27.25 -12.19
C ALA A 166 13.30 26.13 -11.17
N GLU A 167 12.34 25.73 -10.33
CA GLU A 167 12.56 24.74 -9.28
C GLU A 167 12.05 23.35 -9.69
N ASN A 168 12.44 22.33 -8.92
CA ASN A 168 11.89 20.98 -9.05
C ASN A 168 10.41 20.98 -8.60
N PRO A 169 9.46 20.56 -9.45
CA PRO A 169 8.04 20.55 -9.10
C PRO A 169 7.67 19.51 -8.02
N PHE A 170 8.59 18.61 -7.66
CA PHE A 170 8.43 17.60 -6.61
C PHE A 170 9.07 18.00 -5.28
N THR A 171 9.60 19.22 -5.16
CA THR A 171 10.18 19.69 -3.91
C THR A 171 9.13 19.86 -2.83
N ARG A 172 9.31 19.18 -1.69
CA ARG A 172 8.41 19.36 -0.53
C ARG A 172 8.60 20.73 0.08
N ARG A 173 7.49 21.38 0.47
CA ARG A 173 7.44 22.68 1.14
C ARG A 173 6.62 22.60 2.42
N LEU A 174 7.11 23.23 3.50
CA LEU A 174 6.52 23.13 4.84
C LEU A 174 5.36 24.10 5.07
N SER A 175 5.35 25.22 4.34
CA SER A 175 4.25 26.19 4.36
C SER A 175 2.96 25.66 3.74
N ASP A 176 3.09 24.65 2.87
CA ASP A 176 2.02 24.19 2.01
C ASP A 176 1.42 22.92 2.65
N SER A 177 0.14 22.95 2.99
CA SER A 177 -0.54 21.80 3.62
C SER A 177 -0.55 20.53 2.76
N LEU A 178 -0.14 20.64 1.49
CA LEU A 178 0.08 19.53 0.56
C LEU A 178 1.39 19.76 -0.24
N PRO A 179 2.32 18.77 -0.26
CA PRO A 179 3.63 18.85 -0.92
C PRO A 179 3.57 18.93 -2.46
N PHE A 180 2.56 18.31 -3.08
CA PHE A 180 2.21 18.57 -4.48
C PHE A 180 0.98 19.48 -4.44
N MET A 181 1.18 20.78 -4.73
CA MET A 181 0.08 21.74 -4.68
C MET A 181 -1.09 21.23 -5.52
N ALA A 182 -2.30 21.38 -4.98
CA ALA A 182 -3.52 21.12 -5.73
C ALA A 182 -3.47 21.83 -7.08
N ILE A 183 -4.06 21.21 -8.09
CA ILE A 183 -4.27 21.84 -9.38
C ILE A 183 -4.99 23.18 -9.18
N ALA A 184 -4.77 24.15 -10.08
CA ALA A 184 -5.25 25.51 -9.86
C ALA A 184 -6.79 25.61 -9.70
N ALA A 185 -7.55 24.69 -10.28
CA ALA A 185 -8.97 24.53 -10.03
C ALA A 185 -9.25 24.07 -8.57
N ARG A 186 -9.58 25.01 -7.69
CA ARG A 186 -9.81 24.83 -6.23
C ARG A 186 -11.05 23.97 -5.86
N SER A 187 -11.20 22.75 -6.37
CA SER A 187 -12.05 21.76 -5.71
C SER A 187 -11.15 20.77 -4.98
N SER A 188 -11.47 20.46 -3.72
CA SER A 188 -10.73 19.50 -2.87
C SER A 188 -10.68 18.07 -3.42
N ASN A 189 -11.37 17.80 -4.54
CA ASN A 189 -11.63 16.46 -5.04
C ASN A 189 -10.91 16.17 -6.37
N GLU A 190 -10.24 17.16 -6.96
CA GLU A 190 -9.53 17.01 -8.24
C GLU A 190 -8.01 17.05 -7.98
N LEU A 191 -7.41 15.89 -7.68
CA LEU A 191 -5.95 15.74 -7.54
C LEU A 191 -5.27 15.22 -8.82
N ASP A 192 -6.06 14.91 -9.85
CA ASP A 192 -5.64 14.25 -11.08
C ASP A 192 -5.84 15.17 -12.30
N PHE A 193 -4.79 15.34 -13.09
CA PHE A 193 -4.77 16.27 -14.23
C PHE A 193 -5.80 15.91 -15.31
N GLY A 194 -5.84 14.65 -15.75
CA GLY A 194 -6.79 14.16 -16.73
C GLY A 194 -8.22 14.30 -16.25
N GLN A 195 -8.49 14.06 -14.96
CA GLN A 195 -9.80 14.32 -14.37
C GLN A 195 -10.16 15.79 -14.49
N CYS A 196 -9.25 16.71 -14.15
CA CYS A 196 -9.47 18.15 -14.33
C CYS A 196 -9.75 18.52 -15.78
N VAL A 197 -8.96 18.00 -16.74
CA VAL A 197 -9.19 18.24 -18.17
C VAL A 197 -10.62 17.81 -18.56
N ARG A 198 -11.08 16.65 -18.09
CA ARG A 198 -12.42 16.11 -18.38
C ARG A 198 -13.57 16.81 -17.66
N THR A 199 -13.31 17.55 -16.58
CA THR A 199 -14.35 18.24 -15.79
C THR A 199 -14.33 19.75 -15.93
N ARG A 200 -13.21 20.32 -16.42
CA ARG A 200 -12.98 21.77 -16.46
C ARG A 200 -12.79 22.34 -17.85
N SER A 201 -12.39 21.57 -18.87
CA SER A 201 -12.18 22.11 -20.23
C SER A 201 -13.46 22.78 -20.74
N GLY A 202 -13.43 24.10 -20.93
CA GLY A 202 -14.60 24.89 -21.34
C GLY A 202 -15.74 24.99 -20.33
N LEU A 203 -15.52 24.69 -19.04
CA LEU A 203 -16.60 24.70 -18.05
C LEU A 203 -17.20 26.09 -17.89
N ARG A 204 -18.51 26.18 -18.11
CA ARG A 204 -19.37 27.35 -17.89
C ARG A 204 -20.42 27.07 -16.81
N PRO A 205 -20.96 28.10 -16.12
CA PRO A 205 -22.02 27.90 -15.15
C PRO A 205 -23.27 27.25 -15.77
N ALA A 206 -23.89 26.34 -15.04
CA ALA A 206 -25.22 25.81 -15.36
C ALA A 206 -26.24 26.56 -14.50
N TRP A 207 -27.10 27.36 -15.13
CA TRP A 207 -28.04 28.25 -14.44
C TRP A 207 -29.34 27.54 -14.03
N THR A 208 -29.67 26.44 -14.72
CA THR A 208 -30.82 25.58 -14.41
C THR A 208 -30.41 24.12 -14.29
N GLU A 209 -31.24 23.30 -13.62
CA GLU A 209 -31.01 21.85 -13.57
C GLU A 209 -31.02 21.20 -14.97
N ALA A 210 -31.77 21.78 -15.91
CA ALA A 210 -31.82 21.33 -17.29
C ALA A 210 -30.51 21.61 -18.05
N ASP A 211 -29.74 22.63 -17.65
CA ASP A 211 -28.46 22.98 -18.28
C ASP A 211 -27.32 22.08 -17.82
N ILE A 212 -27.41 21.49 -16.61
CA ILE A 212 -26.36 20.61 -16.06
C ILE A 212 -25.95 19.50 -17.04
N PRO A 213 -26.86 18.68 -17.62
CA PRO A 213 -26.47 17.66 -18.59
C PRO A 213 -25.90 18.24 -19.88
N VAL A 214 -26.33 19.43 -20.31
CA VAL A 214 -25.82 20.11 -21.52
C VAL A 214 -24.39 20.56 -21.30
N VAL A 215 -24.12 21.29 -20.22
CA VAL A 215 -22.77 21.76 -19.86
C VAL A 215 -21.81 20.59 -19.65
N ARG A 216 -22.26 19.52 -18.97
CA ARG A 216 -21.42 18.31 -18.80
C ARG A 216 -21.06 17.64 -20.12
N LYS A 217 -21.97 17.67 -21.10
CA LYS A 217 -21.69 17.15 -22.44
C LYS A 217 -20.71 18.06 -23.18
N GLU A 218 -20.91 19.38 -23.14
CA GLU A 218 -19.99 20.34 -23.77
C GLU A 218 -18.57 20.22 -23.23
N VAL A 219 -18.42 20.14 -21.89
CA VAL A 219 -17.10 19.95 -21.26
C VAL A 219 -16.44 18.65 -21.73
N ARG A 220 -17.22 17.57 -21.85
CA ARG A 220 -16.72 16.29 -22.36
C ARG A 220 -16.26 16.43 -23.82
N ASP A 221 -17.11 16.97 -24.68
CA ASP A 221 -16.84 17.16 -26.11
C ASP A 221 -15.59 18.06 -26.31
N MET A 222 -15.41 19.10 -25.49
CA MET A 222 -14.21 19.93 -25.49
C MET A 222 -12.97 19.19 -24.98
N SER A 223 -13.11 18.39 -23.92
CA SER A 223 -11.99 17.59 -23.41
C SER A 223 -11.48 16.58 -24.44
N GLU A 224 -12.37 15.98 -25.24
CA GLU A 224 -12.02 15.06 -26.33
C GLU A 224 -11.24 15.78 -27.45
N ARG A 225 -11.57 17.04 -27.75
CA ARG A 225 -10.85 17.88 -28.72
C ARG A 225 -9.48 18.35 -28.22
N VAL A 226 -9.38 18.71 -26.94
CA VAL A 226 -8.15 19.24 -26.32
C VAL A 226 -7.11 18.15 -26.05
N THR A 227 -7.56 16.95 -25.70
CA THR A 227 -6.70 15.80 -25.40
C THR A 227 -5.61 15.54 -26.45
N PRO A 228 -5.93 15.39 -27.76
CA PRO A 228 -4.90 15.18 -28.77
C PRO A 228 -3.94 16.37 -28.93
N VAL A 229 -4.39 17.61 -28.71
CA VAL A 229 -3.52 18.79 -28.76
C VAL A 229 -2.48 18.73 -27.64
N LEU A 230 -2.92 18.55 -26.39
CA LEU A 230 -2.03 18.46 -25.23
C LEU A 230 -1.05 17.29 -25.36
N ARG A 231 -1.56 16.11 -25.75
CA ARG A 231 -0.74 14.93 -26.05
C ARG A 231 0.37 15.27 -27.04
N ASN A 232 0.02 15.81 -28.21
CA ASN A 232 0.99 16.08 -29.26
C ASN A 232 2.05 17.11 -28.80
N LYS A 233 1.65 18.13 -28.03
CA LYS A 233 2.59 19.11 -27.45
C LYS A 233 3.53 18.45 -26.44
N PHE A 234 3.02 17.59 -25.54
CA PHE A 234 3.86 16.82 -24.61
C PHE A 234 4.82 15.88 -25.34
N ALA A 235 4.34 15.12 -26.32
CA ALA A 235 5.15 14.22 -27.13
C ALA A 235 6.28 14.96 -27.87
N ASN A 236 5.96 16.06 -28.56
CA ASN A 236 6.93 16.87 -29.28
C ASN A 236 7.98 17.47 -28.33
N PHE A 237 7.55 17.99 -27.19
CA PHE A 237 8.45 18.56 -26.18
C PHE A 237 9.41 17.50 -25.66
N LEU A 238 8.90 16.36 -25.17
CA LEU A 238 9.72 15.29 -24.59
C LEU A 238 10.68 14.65 -25.61
N THR A 239 10.26 14.53 -26.87
CA THR A 239 11.13 14.02 -27.95
C THR A 239 12.29 14.96 -28.23
N THR A 240 12.06 16.27 -28.15
CA THR A 240 13.06 17.29 -28.50
C THR A 240 13.98 17.64 -27.34
N HIS A 241 13.41 17.80 -26.13
CA HIS A 241 14.11 18.36 -24.96
C HIS A 241 14.45 17.32 -23.90
N ARG A 242 13.90 16.11 -24.00
CA ARG A 242 14.12 15.00 -23.06
C ARG A 242 13.90 15.46 -21.60
N CYS A 243 14.83 15.19 -20.69
CA CYS A 243 14.76 15.64 -19.30
C CYS A 243 15.56 16.92 -18.98
N GLN A 244 15.72 17.84 -19.94
CA GLN A 244 16.47 19.09 -19.74
C GLN A 244 15.63 20.24 -19.15
N GLY A 245 14.31 20.11 -19.11
CA GLY A 245 13.41 21.13 -18.55
C GLY A 245 13.27 21.04 -17.03
N THR A 246 12.79 22.13 -16.42
CA THR A 246 12.48 22.25 -14.97
C THR A 246 11.09 22.82 -14.77
N GLY A 247 10.56 22.78 -13.54
CA GLY A 247 9.26 23.35 -13.19
C GLY A 247 8.15 22.82 -14.10
N PRO A 248 7.50 23.67 -14.94
CA PRO A 248 6.44 23.23 -15.83
C PRO A 248 6.94 22.37 -17.00
N ASP A 249 8.24 22.45 -17.32
CA ASP A 249 8.87 21.71 -18.40
C ASP A 249 9.60 20.44 -17.88
N ASP A 250 9.47 20.09 -16.59
CA ASP A 250 10.08 18.85 -16.07
C ASP A 250 9.48 17.62 -16.75
N CYS A 251 10.36 16.72 -17.22
CA CYS A 251 9.95 15.56 -18.01
C CYS A 251 9.05 14.59 -17.22
N VAL A 252 9.32 14.38 -15.91
CA VAL A 252 8.53 13.46 -15.09
C VAL A 252 7.16 14.06 -14.80
N LEU A 253 7.09 15.37 -14.56
CA LEU A 253 5.81 16.06 -14.46
C LEU A 253 5.00 15.88 -15.74
N ILE A 254 5.57 16.18 -16.92
CA ILE A 254 4.85 16.04 -18.19
C ILE A 254 4.40 14.60 -18.44
N LEU A 255 5.24 13.60 -18.16
CA LEU A 255 4.88 12.18 -18.26
C LEU A 255 3.71 11.83 -17.33
N LEU A 256 3.70 12.36 -16.10
CA LEU A 256 2.61 12.15 -15.14
C LEU A 256 1.29 12.77 -15.65
N LEU A 257 1.33 14.00 -16.18
CA LEU A 257 0.17 14.68 -16.76
C LEU A 257 -0.35 13.91 -17.99
N TRP A 258 0.54 13.45 -18.87
CA TRP A 258 0.18 12.68 -20.05
C TRP A 258 -0.43 11.32 -19.67
N ALA A 259 0.16 10.58 -18.73
CA ALA A 259 -0.37 9.30 -18.27
C ALA A 259 -1.79 9.43 -17.70
N SER A 260 -2.06 10.52 -16.96
CA SER A 260 -3.39 10.83 -16.44
C SER A 260 -4.40 11.22 -17.55
N LEU A 261 -3.93 11.92 -18.58
CA LEU A 261 -4.73 12.41 -19.71
C LEU A 261 -5.11 11.28 -20.69
N SER A 262 -4.13 10.50 -21.13
CA SER A 262 -4.27 9.47 -22.17
C SER A 262 -3.50 8.19 -21.79
N PRO A 263 -4.01 7.39 -20.83
CA PRO A 263 -3.27 6.30 -20.22
C PRO A 263 -2.94 5.15 -21.18
N ALA A 264 -3.79 4.93 -22.21
CA ALA A 264 -3.65 3.85 -23.18
C ALA A 264 -2.84 4.25 -24.43
N ASP A 265 -2.15 5.39 -24.40
CA ASP A 265 -1.39 5.91 -25.54
C ASP A 265 -0.07 5.16 -25.73
N ALA A 266 0.16 4.65 -26.94
CA ALA A 266 1.40 3.94 -27.27
C ALA A 266 2.60 4.89 -27.36
N GLU A 267 2.40 6.15 -27.75
CA GLU A 267 3.50 7.14 -27.79
C GLU A 267 3.99 7.51 -26.39
N LEU A 268 3.10 7.50 -25.39
CA LEU A 268 3.47 7.64 -23.99
C LEU A 268 4.42 6.50 -23.55
N ALA A 269 4.09 5.26 -23.90
CA ALA A 269 4.95 4.11 -23.58
C ALA A 269 6.35 4.27 -24.17
N VAL A 270 6.44 4.74 -25.43
CA VAL A 270 7.72 5.04 -26.10
C VAL A 270 8.48 6.15 -25.38
N ALA A 271 7.80 7.24 -25.01
CA ALA A 271 8.42 8.35 -24.29
C ALA A 271 8.97 7.92 -22.91
N ILE A 272 8.21 7.12 -22.15
CA ILE A 272 8.67 6.62 -20.84
C ILE A 272 9.89 5.71 -21.01
N GLN A 273 9.86 4.77 -21.96
CA GLN A 273 11.01 3.88 -22.25
C GLN A 273 12.26 4.67 -22.64
N MET A 274 12.12 5.71 -23.47
CA MET A 274 13.22 6.57 -23.89
C MET A 274 13.85 7.35 -22.73
N LEU A 275 13.01 7.85 -21.81
CA LEU A 275 13.43 8.74 -20.72
C LEU A 275 13.82 8.02 -19.43
N GLU A 276 13.50 6.73 -19.31
CA GLU A 276 13.75 5.95 -18.09
C GLU A 276 15.22 5.99 -17.65
N ALA A 277 16.17 5.94 -18.59
CA ALA A 277 17.59 6.02 -18.28
C ALA A 277 18.03 7.39 -17.74
N GLU A 278 17.36 8.49 -18.14
CA GLU A 278 17.65 9.84 -17.64
C GLU A 278 16.99 10.11 -16.30
N VAL A 279 15.79 9.56 -16.08
CA VAL A 279 15.10 9.67 -14.79
C VAL A 279 15.76 8.78 -13.74
N ALA A 280 16.26 7.62 -14.18
CA ALA A 280 16.97 6.63 -13.38
C ALA A 280 16.21 6.22 -12.09
N PRO A 281 14.98 5.68 -12.21
CA PRO A 281 14.12 5.35 -11.06
C PRO A 281 14.75 4.34 -10.08
N ASP A 282 15.66 3.50 -10.59
CA ASP A 282 16.33 2.47 -9.79
C ASP A 282 17.58 2.98 -9.06
N SER A 283 18.05 4.20 -9.37
CA SER A 283 19.21 4.79 -8.71
C SER A 283 19.01 4.90 -7.20
N PRO A 284 20.06 4.70 -6.39
CA PRO A 284 20.02 4.98 -4.96
C PRO A 284 19.53 6.41 -4.70
N LEU A 285 18.76 6.58 -3.62
CA LEU A 285 18.43 7.92 -3.16
C LEU A 285 19.69 8.62 -2.65
N PRO A 286 19.84 9.94 -2.87
CA PRO A 286 20.90 10.74 -2.26
C PRO A 286 21.02 10.50 -0.74
N GLU A 287 22.23 10.64 -0.21
CA GLU A 287 22.43 10.63 1.25
C GLU A 287 21.67 11.79 1.91
N LEU A 288 21.30 11.60 3.17
CA LEU A 288 20.76 12.70 3.98
C LEU A 288 21.82 13.79 4.14
N GLN A 289 21.44 15.06 4.09
CA GLN A 289 22.38 16.17 4.30
C GLN A 289 23.05 16.15 5.67
N LYS A 290 22.39 15.59 6.68
CA LYS A 290 22.94 15.36 8.03
C LYS A 290 22.51 13.99 8.57
N PRO A 291 23.16 13.46 9.61
CA PRO A 291 22.73 12.24 10.28
C PRO A 291 21.27 12.28 10.76
N ALA A 292 20.59 11.13 10.71
CA ALA A 292 19.17 11.02 11.04
C ALA A 292 18.84 11.57 12.44
N ASP A 293 19.65 11.26 13.45
CA ASP A 293 19.55 11.72 14.85
C ASP A 293 19.72 13.24 15.04
N GLN A 294 20.24 13.95 14.02
CA GLN A 294 20.40 15.41 14.03
C GLN A 294 19.24 16.17 13.38
N TYR A 295 18.23 15.45 12.86
CA TYR A 295 16.97 16.06 12.47
C TYR A 295 16.07 16.19 13.70
N GLU A 296 15.59 17.40 13.94
CA GLU A 296 14.50 17.67 14.89
C GLU A 296 13.21 17.03 14.40
N ASP A 297 12.25 16.82 15.31
CA ASP A 297 10.92 16.36 14.96
C ASP A 297 10.25 17.38 14.04
N GLY A 298 9.88 16.95 12.83
CA GLY A 298 9.23 17.80 11.85
C GLY A 298 9.73 17.59 10.42
N ALA A 299 8.94 18.07 9.47
CA ALA A 299 9.28 17.94 8.07
C ALA A 299 10.47 18.84 7.69
N GLN A 300 11.24 18.35 6.73
CA GLN A 300 12.41 19.04 6.16
C GLN A 300 11.99 19.65 4.83
N GLU A 301 12.29 20.92 4.56
CA GLU A 301 12.04 21.53 3.25
C GLU A 301 13.25 21.33 2.33
N GLY A 302 13.03 20.95 1.07
CA GLY A 302 14.09 20.94 0.06
C GLY A 302 15.23 19.92 0.27
N GLU A 303 14.99 18.87 1.05
CA GLU A 303 15.94 17.79 1.23
C GLU A 303 15.97 16.88 -0.03
N GLN A 304 17.09 16.92 -0.75
CA GLN A 304 17.24 16.31 -2.08
C GLN A 304 16.90 14.81 -2.09
N ARG A 305 17.19 14.09 -1.00
CA ARG A 305 16.85 12.68 -0.85
C ARG A 305 15.36 12.43 -1.07
N PHE A 306 14.51 13.23 -0.43
CA PHE A 306 13.07 13.04 -0.47
C PHE A 306 12.46 13.57 -1.77
N ASP A 307 12.93 14.71 -2.27
CA ASP A 307 12.53 15.25 -3.57
C ASP A 307 12.81 14.25 -4.70
N THR A 308 13.95 13.55 -4.62
CA THR A 308 14.31 12.47 -5.55
C THR A 308 13.35 11.30 -5.43
N ALA A 309 13.00 10.89 -4.20
CA ALA A 309 12.06 9.79 -3.97
C ALA A 309 10.66 10.11 -4.52
N LEU A 310 10.15 11.33 -4.32
CA LEU A 310 8.86 11.77 -4.88
C LEU A 310 8.88 11.82 -6.40
N ARG A 311 9.97 12.29 -7.02
CA ARG A 311 10.15 12.26 -8.47
C ARG A 311 10.22 10.83 -9.02
N GLN A 312 10.92 9.91 -8.35
CA GLN A 312 10.93 8.48 -8.71
C GLN A 312 9.53 7.87 -8.59
N ALA A 313 8.78 8.17 -7.52
CA ALA A 313 7.41 7.72 -7.34
C ALA A 313 6.47 8.22 -8.45
N ALA A 314 6.56 9.50 -8.82
CA ALA A 314 5.79 10.09 -9.90
C ALA A 314 6.06 9.42 -11.25
N PHE A 315 7.34 9.13 -11.56
CA PHE A 315 7.72 8.41 -12.77
C PHE A 315 7.15 6.98 -12.78
N LEU A 316 7.32 6.23 -11.69
CA LEU A 316 6.80 4.87 -11.59
C LEU A 316 5.26 4.83 -11.62
N ARG A 317 4.57 5.86 -11.11
CA ARG A 317 3.12 6.03 -11.27
C ARG A 317 2.73 6.19 -12.73
N ALA A 318 3.39 7.07 -13.47
CA ALA A 318 3.14 7.26 -14.90
C ALA A 318 3.40 5.97 -15.70
N LYS A 319 4.51 5.28 -15.41
CA LYS A 319 4.86 3.99 -16.01
C LYS A 319 3.82 2.92 -15.71
N LEU A 320 3.36 2.81 -14.47
CA LEU A 320 2.33 1.85 -14.07
C LEU A 320 1.00 2.08 -14.77
N ILE A 321 0.57 3.34 -14.87
CA ILE A 321 -0.64 3.70 -15.62
C ILE A 321 -0.50 3.26 -17.09
N SER A 322 0.62 3.55 -17.73
CA SER A 322 0.86 3.17 -19.13
C SER A 322 0.93 1.65 -19.32
N VAL A 323 1.68 0.92 -18.49
CA VAL A 323 1.83 -0.54 -18.59
C VAL A 323 0.49 -1.25 -18.43
N LEU A 324 -0.35 -0.80 -17.50
CA LEU A 324 -1.65 -1.42 -17.24
C LEU A 324 -2.71 -1.11 -18.32
N ASN A 325 -2.62 0.04 -18.99
CA ASN A 325 -3.63 0.47 -19.97
C ASN A 325 -3.22 0.21 -21.43
N ALA A 326 -1.93 0.05 -21.71
CA ALA A 326 -1.40 -0.25 -23.05
C ALA A 326 -0.34 -1.38 -23.01
N PRO A 327 -0.67 -2.58 -22.47
CA PRO A 327 0.33 -3.63 -22.26
C PRO A 327 1.03 -4.10 -23.55
N THR A 328 0.39 -3.98 -24.71
CA THR A 328 0.97 -4.33 -26.01
C THR A 328 2.01 -3.33 -26.53
N ALA A 329 2.07 -2.11 -25.96
CA ALA A 329 3.07 -1.10 -26.28
C ALA A 329 4.37 -1.28 -25.46
N TRP A 330 4.41 -2.26 -24.57
CA TRP A 330 5.52 -2.54 -23.67
C TRP A 330 6.15 -3.92 -23.96
N PRO A 331 7.43 -4.12 -23.62
CA PRO A 331 8.03 -5.45 -23.55
C PRO A 331 7.22 -6.40 -22.65
N ALA A 332 7.23 -7.69 -22.97
CA ALA A 332 6.41 -8.69 -22.27
C ALA A 332 6.71 -8.80 -20.76
N ASP A 333 7.94 -8.47 -20.35
CA ASP A 333 8.42 -8.47 -18.97
C ASP A 333 8.28 -7.10 -18.27
N ALA A 334 7.78 -6.07 -18.95
CA ALA A 334 7.72 -4.71 -18.41
C ALA A 334 6.92 -4.59 -17.12
N LEU A 335 5.82 -5.35 -16.98
CA LEU A 335 5.05 -5.39 -15.74
C LEU A 335 5.89 -5.96 -14.60
N GLN A 336 6.55 -7.11 -14.82
CA GLN A 336 7.39 -7.72 -13.78
C GLN A 336 8.54 -6.79 -13.38
N ALA A 337 9.24 -6.22 -14.35
CA ALA A 337 10.30 -5.25 -14.11
C ALA A 337 9.76 -4.05 -13.29
N LEU A 338 8.63 -3.48 -13.67
CA LEU A 338 8.02 -2.37 -12.94
C LEU A 338 7.62 -2.73 -11.50
N LEU A 339 7.02 -3.89 -11.27
CA LEU A 339 6.66 -4.32 -9.91
C LEU A 339 7.92 -4.44 -9.03
N HIS A 340 9.03 -4.91 -9.61
CA HIS A 340 10.32 -4.92 -8.92
C HIS A 340 10.83 -3.51 -8.59
N GLN A 341 10.73 -2.55 -9.52
CA GLN A 341 11.09 -1.14 -9.27
C GLN A 341 10.23 -0.52 -8.15
N LEU A 342 8.93 -0.86 -8.08
CA LEU A 342 8.05 -0.43 -6.99
C LEU A 342 8.47 -1.01 -5.64
N THR A 343 8.82 -2.29 -5.58
CA THR A 343 9.38 -2.92 -4.37
C THR A 343 10.68 -2.22 -3.93
N GLN A 344 11.59 -1.94 -4.87
CA GLN A 344 12.85 -1.25 -4.57
C GLN A 344 12.60 0.18 -4.06
N LEU A 345 11.66 0.93 -4.66
CA LEU A 345 11.26 2.24 -4.16
C LEU A 345 10.72 2.14 -2.73
N GLN A 346 9.86 1.15 -2.45
CA GLN A 346 9.34 0.95 -1.09
C GLN A 346 10.44 0.59 -0.09
N GLN A 347 11.42 -0.23 -0.47
CA GLN A 347 12.57 -0.52 0.39
C GLN A 347 13.38 0.74 0.70
N LYS A 348 13.63 1.58 -0.31
CA LYS A 348 14.35 2.86 -0.14
C LYS A 348 13.59 3.81 0.79
N LEU A 349 12.27 3.86 0.68
CA LEU A 349 11.39 4.67 1.53
C LEU A 349 11.29 4.10 2.95
N ALA A 350 11.07 2.80 3.11
CA ALA A 350 10.98 2.15 4.43
C ALA A 350 12.27 2.26 5.24
N ALA A 351 13.44 2.15 4.59
CA ALA A 351 14.73 2.40 5.23
C ALA A 351 14.93 3.88 5.61
N ALA A 352 14.13 4.78 5.04
CA ALA A 352 14.23 6.22 5.19
C ALA A 352 13.08 6.84 5.97
N ILE A 353 12.12 6.07 6.50
CA ILE A 353 10.99 6.61 7.28
C ILE A 353 11.18 6.20 8.74
N ASP A 354 11.91 7.05 9.43
CA ASP A 354 11.72 7.30 10.85
C ASP A 354 10.38 8.06 11.03
N HIS A 355 9.66 7.86 12.14
CA HIS A 355 8.39 8.55 12.45
C HIS A 355 8.43 10.08 12.23
N ARG A 356 9.62 10.68 12.34
CA ARG A 356 9.92 12.09 12.07
C ARG A 356 9.64 12.56 10.63
N TRP A 357 9.48 11.64 9.68
CA TRP A 357 9.34 11.94 8.26
C TRP A 357 8.04 11.42 7.63
N ASN A 358 7.01 11.14 8.44
CA ASN A 358 5.66 10.73 8.00
C ASN A 358 5.06 11.62 6.89
N TYR A 359 5.45 12.88 6.88
CA TYR A 359 5.14 13.87 5.86
C TYR A 359 5.52 13.38 4.44
N TYR A 360 6.60 12.64 4.28
CA TYR A 360 7.05 12.10 2.99
C TYR A 360 6.39 10.77 2.60
N GLU A 361 5.47 10.25 3.42
CA GLU A 361 4.67 9.10 3.04
C GLU A 361 3.83 9.40 1.79
N LEU A 362 3.75 8.39 0.92
CA LEU A 362 3.05 8.50 -0.35
C LEU A 362 1.53 8.52 -0.19
N ASP A 363 0.99 7.88 0.85
CA ASP A 363 -0.45 7.64 0.95
C ASP A 363 -1.28 8.89 1.31
N TYR A 364 -0.82 9.70 2.27
CA TYR A 364 -1.61 10.82 2.77
C TYR A 364 -1.19 12.15 2.14
N TYR A 365 0.08 12.53 2.30
CA TYR A 365 0.55 13.85 1.86
C TYR A 365 0.87 13.89 0.36
N ASN A 366 1.31 12.79 -0.23
CA ASN A 366 1.81 12.77 -1.62
C ASN A 366 0.96 11.89 -2.55
N GLU A 367 -0.34 11.77 -2.31
CA GLU A 367 -1.25 10.93 -3.11
C GLU A 367 -1.16 11.15 -4.64
N PRO A 368 -1.03 12.39 -5.15
CA PRO A 368 -0.95 12.62 -6.61
C PRO A 368 0.23 11.92 -7.30
N VAL A 369 1.31 11.64 -6.56
CA VAL A 369 2.50 10.95 -7.07
C VAL A 369 2.61 9.51 -6.59
N ASN A 370 1.66 9.03 -5.79
CA ASN A 370 1.69 7.70 -5.20
C ASN A 370 1.39 6.60 -6.26
N PRO A 371 2.35 5.74 -6.66
CA PRO A 371 2.07 4.68 -7.63
C PRO A 371 1.09 3.62 -7.09
N TRP A 372 1.03 3.42 -5.77
CA TRP A 372 0.25 2.37 -5.12
C TRP A 372 -1.26 2.54 -5.34
N SER A 373 -1.77 3.78 -5.38
CA SER A 373 -3.21 4.04 -5.59
C SER A 373 -3.71 3.68 -7.00
N VAL A 374 -2.81 3.46 -7.96
CA VAL A 374 -3.16 3.03 -9.32
C VAL A 374 -3.79 1.64 -9.32
N PHE A 375 -3.32 0.71 -8.47
CA PHE A 375 -3.86 -0.65 -8.39
C PHE A 375 -5.33 -0.68 -7.96
N ALA A 376 -5.75 0.26 -7.10
CA ALA A 376 -7.13 0.37 -6.65
C ALA A 376 -8.07 0.98 -7.70
N ARG A 377 -7.54 1.83 -8.60
CA ARG A 377 -8.35 2.62 -9.56
C ARG A 377 -8.38 2.03 -10.97
N CYS A 378 -7.43 1.18 -11.32
CA CYS A 378 -7.33 0.66 -12.68
C CYS A 378 -8.22 -0.58 -12.87
N PRO A 379 -9.09 -0.63 -13.89
CA PRO A 379 -9.87 -1.82 -14.24
C PRO A 379 -8.99 -3.02 -14.68
N GLY A 380 -7.67 -2.82 -14.80
CA GLY A 380 -6.67 -3.81 -15.16
C GLY A 380 -6.17 -4.70 -14.02
N ASN A 381 -6.87 -4.80 -12.87
CA ASN A 381 -6.56 -5.80 -11.85
C ASN A 381 -7.00 -7.21 -12.31
N THR A 382 -6.43 -7.65 -13.42
CA THR A 382 -6.67 -8.95 -14.04
C THR A 382 -5.95 -10.05 -13.24
N PRO A 383 -6.34 -11.32 -13.41
CA PRO A 383 -5.61 -12.45 -12.82
C PRO A 383 -4.11 -12.43 -13.16
N GLN A 384 -3.74 -11.90 -14.33
CA GLN A 384 -2.35 -11.79 -14.78
C GLN A 384 -1.56 -10.79 -13.92
N VAL A 385 -2.14 -9.62 -13.62
CA VAL A 385 -1.52 -8.63 -12.73
C VAL A 385 -1.38 -9.19 -11.32
N GLN A 386 -2.42 -9.85 -10.80
CA GLN A 386 -2.35 -10.50 -9.49
C GLN A 386 -1.26 -11.59 -9.45
N ALA A 387 -1.14 -12.41 -10.49
CA ALA A 387 -0.10 -13.42 -10.58
C ALA A 387 1.31 -12.80 -10.60
N ALA A 388 1.51 -11.70 -11.33
CA ALA A 388 2.77 -10.97 -11.36
C ALA A 388 3.11 -10.36 -9.98
N ILE A 389 2.13 -9.77 -9.28
CA ILE A 389 2.32 -9.26 -7.91
C ILE A 389 2.69 -10.38 -6.95
N LEU A 390 2.00 -11.53 -7.01
CA LEU A 390 2.32 -12.70 -6.19
C LEU A 390 3.70 -13.31 -6.51
N ALA A 391 4.19 -13.15 -7.74
CA ALA A 391 5.55 -13.55 -8.11
C ALA A 391 6.58 -12.60 -7.49
N GLU A 392 6.35 -11.29 -7.57
CA GLU A 392 7.21 -10.27 -6.96
C GLU A 392 7.28 -10.43 -5.43
N LEU A 393 6.14 -10.53 -4.75
CA LEU A 393 6.07 -10.75 -3.30
C LEU A 393 6.83 -12.00 -2.82
N ASN A 394 6.90 -13.03 -3.66
CA ASN A 394 7.67 -14.24 -3.39
C ASN A 394 9.18 -14.06 -3.62
N GLY A 395 9.56 -13.14 -4.52
CA GLY A 395 10.94 -12.79 -4.83
C GLY A 395 11.59 -11.84 -3.83
N ILE A 396 10.80 -11.17 -2.98
CA ILE A 396 11.31 -10.30 -1.92
C ILE A 396 12.22 -11.11 -0.97
N GLY A 397 13.43 -10.59 -0.74
CA GLY A 397 14.48 -11.21 0.07
C GLY A 397 14.02 -11.54 1.50
N ALA A 398 14.70 -12.51 2.13
CA ALA A 398 14.33 -12.97 3.48
C ALA A 398 14.50 -11.90 4.57
N ASP A 399 15.37 -10.93 4.34
CA ASP A 399 15.72 -9.89 5.32
C ASP A 399 14.85 -8.62 5.16
N ALA A 400 13.86 -8.62 4.26
CA ALA A 400 12.97 -7.48 4.07
C ALA A 400 12.02 -7.32 5.27
N THR A 401 11.86 -6.08 5.73
CA THR A 401 10.95 -5.74 6.84
C THR A 401 9.49 -5.73 6.41
N CYS A 402 8.56 -5.85 7.37
CA CYS A 402 7.12 -5.82 7.09
C CYS A 402 6.63 -4.55 6.40
N ALA A 403 7.32 -3.41 6.61
CA ALA A 403 6.99 -2.15 5.94
C ALA A 403 7.10 -2.22 4.40
N VAL A 404 7.88 -3.16 3.85
CA VAL A 404 7.95 -3.40 2.40
C VAL A 404 6.69 -4.10 1.90
N TYR A 405 6.17 -5.05 2.68
CA TYR A 405 5.00 -5.86 2.35
C TYR A 405 3.68 -5.10 2.59
N GLU A 406 3.65 -4.19 3.56
CA GLU A 406 2.46 -3.48 3.99
C GLU A 406 1.74 -2.75 2.84
N GLN A 407 2.49 -2.05 1.98
CA GLN A 407 1.89 -1.33 0.84
C GLN A 407 1.22 -2.26 -0.17
N TRP A 408 1.83 -3.42 -0.44
CA TRP A 408 1.23 -4.43 -1.31
C TRP A 408 -0.09 -4.94 -0.73
N PHE A 409 -0.12 -5.28 0.56
CA PHE A 409 -1.33 -5.81 1.20
C PHE A 409 -2.41 -4.75 1.39
N LYS A 410 -2.03 -3.52 1.72
CA LYS A 410 -2.96 -2.38 1.85
C LYS A 410 -3.71 -2.10 0.55
N GLN A 411 -3.02 -2.07 -0.58
CA GLN A 411 -3.66 -1.78 -1.88
C GLN A 411 -4.27 -3.01 -2.56
N GLY A 412 -3.66 -4.19 -2.40
CA GLY A 412 -4.18 -5.44 -2.94
C GLY A 412 -5.38 -5.98 -2.16
N GLY A 413 -5.56 -5.51 -0.93
CA GLY A 413 -6.64 -5.88 -0.02
C GLY A 413 -6.62 -7.35 0.39
N ALA A 414 -7.73 -7.77 1.01
CA ALA A 414 -7.92 -9.10 1.57
C ALA A 414 -7.58 -10.23 0.59
N SER A 415 -7.94 -10.06 -0.69
CA SER A 415 -7.71 -11.07 -1.72
C SER A 415 -6.23 -11.36 -1.95
N LEU A 416 -5.39 -10.32 -2.08
CA LEU A 416 -3.97 -10.50 -2.35
C LEU A 416 -3.23 -11.07 -1.14
N GLN A 417 -3.44 -10.47 0.04
CA GLN A 417 -2.78 -10.90 1.28
C GLN A 417 -3.13 -12.36 1.61
N THR A 418 -4.40 -12.73 1.46
CA THR A 418 -4.91 -14.09 1.70
C THR A 418 -4.40 -15.08 0.66
N ALA A 419 -4.28 -14.70 -0.62
CA ALA A 419 -3.70 -15.55 -1.65
C ALA A 419 -2.20 -15.78 -1.42
N TYR A 420 -1.47 -14.73 -1.02
CA TYR A 420 -0.05 -14.82 -0.70
C TYR A 420 0.18 -15.73 0.51
N ALA A 421 -0.56 -15.53 1.60
CA ALA A 421 -0.47 -16.38 2.78
C ALA A 421 -0.75 -17.86 2.45
N LEU A 422 -1.80 -18.15 1.65
CA LEU A 422 -2.11 -19.52 1.22
C LEU A 422 -0.96 -20.15 0.44
N LYS A 423 -0.33 -19.40 -0.47
CA LYS A 423 0.80 -19.86 -1.27
C LYS A 423 2.01 -20.19 -0.40
N ARG A 424 2.27 -19.38 0.63
CA ARG A 424 3.36 -19.58 1.60
C ARG A 424 3.12 -20.81 2.46
N LEU A 425 1.91 -20.96 3.01
CA LEU A 425 1.52 -22.14 3.80
C LEU A 425 1.60 -23.43 2.97
N THR A 426 1.09 -23.40 1.73
CA THR A 426 1.18 -24.55 0.81
C THR A 426 2.63 -24.98 0.54
N ALA A 427 3.57 -24.04 0.59
CA ALA A 427 5.00 -24.28 0.42
C ALA A 427 5.74 -24.57 1.74
N ASN A 428 5.03 -24.66 2.88
CA ASN A 428 5.58 -24.76 4.23
C ASN A 428 6.60 -23.64 4.55
N GLN A 429 6.25 -22.40 4.21
CA GLN A 429 7.09 -21.22 4.43
C GLN A 429 6.41 -20.25 5.40
N SER A 430 7.21 -19.50 6.18
CA SER A 430 6.71 -18.43 7.06
C SER A 430 5.84 -17.43 6.29
N LEU A 431 4.77 -16.95 6.92
CA LEU A 431 3.81 -16.03 6.31
C LEU A 431 4.40 -14.66 5.94
N ARG A 432 5.54 -14.27 6.52
CA ARG A 432 6.24 -12.99 6.26
C ARG A 432 5.29 -11.78 6.22
N CYS A 433 4.80 -11.38 7.39
CA CYS A 433 3.92 -10.21 7.56
C CYS A 433 2.53 -10.32 6.90
N ALA A 434 2.25 -11.40 6.19
CA ALA A 434 0.90 -11.68 5.68
C ALA A 434 0.05 -12.32 6.78
N SER A 435 -1.18 -11.84 6.93
CA SER A 435 -2.21 -12.51 7.71
C SER A 435 -3.37 -12.83 6.77
N PRO A 436 -3.88 -14.07 6.74
CA PRO A 436 -5.13 -14.35 6.05
C PRO A 436 -6.25 -13.46 6.60
N ASP A 437 -7.09 -12.93 5.72
CA ASP A 437 -8.31 -12.23 6.13
C ASP A 437 -9.41 -13.26 6.39
N TRP A 438 -9.43 -13.77 7.63
CA TRP A 438 -10.38 -14.79 8.06
C TRP A 438 -11.83 -14.34 7.94
N ALA A 439 -12.13 -13.09 8.28
CA ALA A 439 -13.48 -12.54 8.19
C ALA A 439 -13.99 -12.56 6.73
N TRP A 440 -13.15 -12.12 5.79
CA TRP A 440 -13.47 -12.14 4.37
C TRP A 440 -13.65 -13.56 3.80
N LEU A 441 -12.78 -14.49 4.19
CA LEU A 441 -12.86 -15.91 3.79
C LEU A 441 -14.16 -16.58 4.27
N LYS A 442 -14.53 -16.39 5.54
CA LYS A 442 -15.75 -16.96 6.13
C LYS A 442 -17.00 -16.42 5.45
N GLN A 443 -17.08 -15.09 5.27
CA GLN A 443 -18.21 -14.45 4.59
C GLN A 443 -18.38 -14.96 3.16
N GLY A 444 -17.27 -15.24 2.45
CA GLY A 444 -17.30 -15.91 1.15
C GLY A 444 -18.19 -15.24 0.10
N ARG A 445 -18.36 -13.91 0.17
CA ARG A 445 -19.29 -13.15 -0.69
C ARG A 445 -18.91 -13.24 -2.17
N SER A 446 -17.61 -13.25 -2.47
CA SER A 446 -17.08 -13.40 -3.84
C SER A 446 -16.68 -14.85 -4.16
N SER A 447 -16.63 -15.20 -5.45
CA SER A 447 -16.08 -16.48 -5.92
C SER A 447 -14.62 -16.66 -5.51
N GLY A 448 -13.82 -15.59 -5.58
CA GLY A 448 -12.42 -15.58 -5.14
C GLY A 448 -12.25 -15.91 -3.66
N ALA A 449 -13.08 -15.33 -2.78
CA ALA A 449 -13.07 -15.66 -1.35
C ALA A 449 -13.38 -17.14 -1.10
N ARG A 450 -14.38 -17.70 -1.80
CA ARG A 450 -14.74 -19.12 -1.70
C ARG A 450 -13.65 -20.04 -2.23
N ALA A 451 -13.00 -19.68 -3.34
CA ALA A 451 -11.90 -20.45 -3.92
C ALA A 451 -10.69 -20.49 -2.98
N LEU A 452 -10.30 -19.32 -2.44
CA LEU A 452 -9.21 -19.24 -1.45
C LEU A 452 -9.55 -20.01 -0.18
N ARG A 453 -10.78 -19.89 0.34
CA ARG A 453 -11.24 -20.67 1.50
C ARG A 453 -11.08 -22.17 1.26
N ASN A 454 -11.50 -22.66 0.10
CA ASN A 454 -11.34 -24.07 -0.25
C ASN A 454 -9.86 -24.50 -0.32
N GLY A 455 -8.98 -23.58 -0.73
CA GLY A 455 -7.53 -23.78 -0.66
C GLY A 455 -7.04 -24.00 0.78
N TYR A 456 -7.45 -23.16 1.72
CA TYR A 456 -7.13 -23.32 3.15
C TYR A 456 -7.73 -24.60 3.74
N LEU A 457 -8.99 -24.93 3.40
CA LEU A 457 -9.62 -26.19 3.83
C LEU A 457 -8.86 -27.42 3.31
N ALA A 458 -8.27 -27.34 2.12
CA ALA A 458 -7.45 -28.41 1.58
C ALA A 458 -6.10 -28.59 2.30
N LEU A 459 -5.61 -27.58 3.02
CA LEU A 459 -4.41 -27.67 3.87
C LEU A 459 -4.70 -28.44 5.18
N LEU A 460 -5.85 -28.19 5.81
CA LEU A 460 -6.30 -28.93 7.01
C LEU A 460 -6.23 -30.45 6.85
N GLY A 461 -6.55 -30.98 5.65
CA GLY A 461 -6.56 -32.41 5.36
C GLY A 461 -5.21 -33.06 5.01
N ARG A 462 -4.09 -32.31 5.02
CA ARG A 462 -2.77 -32.80 4.56
C ARG A 462 -1.86 -33.36 5.66
N GLY A 463 -2.25 -33.27 6.93
CA GLY A 463 -1.39 -33.69 8.05
C GLY A 463 -0.18 -32.78 8.23
N GLU A 464 -0.41 -31.46 8.14
CA GLU A 464 0.60 -30.41 8.39
C GLU A 464 0.97 -30.34 9.88
N THR A 465 1.87 -29.42 10.27
CA THR A 465 2.19 -29.22 11.69
C THR A 465 0.92 -28.89 12.48
N GLY A 466 0.85 -29.33 13.74
CA GLY A 466 -0.25 -29.03 14.64
C GLY A 466 -0.51 -27.53 14.74
N SER A 467 0.55 -26.73 14.75
CA SER A 467 0.51 -25.28 14.76
C SER A 467 -0.20 -24.67 13.56
N MET A 468 0.07 -25.17 12.35
CA MET A 468 -0.62 -24.73 11.14
C MET A 468 -2.07 -25.18 11.19
N HIS A 469 -2.32 -26.43 11.57
CA HIS A 469 -3.66 -26.97 11.70
C HIS A 469 -4.52 -26.13 12.66
N ASP A 470 -3.98 -25.80 13.83
CA ASP A 470 -4.65 -24.98 14.85
C ASP A 470 -4.95 -23.56 14.37
N MET A 471 -3.97 -22.90 13.73
CA MET A 471 -4.15 -21.57 13.15
C MET A 471 -5.27 -21.56 12.11
N LEU A 472 -5.30 -22.58 11.24
CA LEU A 472 -6.31 -22.73 10.20
C LEU A 472 -7.71 -22.95 10.80
N LEU A 473 -7.84 -23.86 11.77
CA LEU A 473 -9.10 -24.11 12.45
C LEU A 473 -9.58 -22.84 13.16
N SER A 474 -8.74 -22.24 13.99
CA SER A 474 -9.09 -21.06 14.78
C SER A 474 -9.51 -19.88 13.90
N GLY A 475 -8.80 -19.63 12.79
CA GLY A 475 -9.16 -18.60 11.83
C GLY A 475 -10.48 -18.87 11.11
N LEU A 476 -10.71 -20.11 10.66
CA LEU A 476 -11.91 -20.46 9.88
C LEU A 476 -13.17 -20.60 10.73
N THR A 477 -13.06 -20.85 12.04
CA THR A 477 -14.21 -21.17 12.92
C THR A 477 -14.46 -20.15 14.02
N ASP A 478 -13.82 -18.99 13.98
CA ASP A 478 -13.89 -17.98 15.06
C ASP A 478 -13.48 -18.55 16.41
N ASN A 479 -12.27 -19.11 16.47
CA ASN A 479 -11.76 -19.83 17.63
C ASN A 479 -12.74 -20.95 18.09
N GLY A 480 -13.33 -21.68 17.15
CA GLY A 480 -14.29 -22.75 17.41
C GLY A 480 -15.72 -22.27 17.74
N GLN A 481 -15.94 -21.00 18.06
CA GLN A 481 -17.25 -20.51 18.49
C GLN A 481 -18.33 -20.70 17.42
N ALA A 482 -17.98 -20.51 16.14
CA ALA A 482 -18.91 -20.65 15.04
C ALA A 482 -19.43 -22.09 14.87
N CYS A 483 -18.76 -23.10 15.43
CA CYS A 483 -19.20 -24.49 15.37
C CYS A 483 -20.39 -24.81 16.29
N PHE A 484 -20.64 -23.96 17.29
CA PHE A 484 -21.68 -24.16 18.30
C PHE A 484 -22.79 -23.10 18.24
N ASP A 485 -22.67 -22.12 17.34
CA ASP A 485 -23.79 -21.26 16.95
C ASP A 485 -24.67 -22.00 15.94
N GLY A 486 -25.84 -22.46 16.40
CA GLY A 486 -26.79 -23.23 15.60
C GLY A 486 -27.29 -22.51 14.34
N ASN A 487 -27.29 -21.17 14.32
CA ASN A 487 -27.65 -20.41 13.12
C ASN A 487 -26.49 -20.35 12.12
N ALA A 488 -25.26 -20.15 12.61
CA ALA A 488 -24.07 -20.07 11.75
C ALA A 488 -23.81 -21.37 10.98
N VAL A 489 -23.92 -22.53 11.65
CA VAL A 489 -23.67 -23.85 11.05
C VAL A 489 -24.78 -24.26 10.07
N ALA A 490 -26.04 -23.98 10.38
CA ALA A 490 -27.17 -24.35 9.53
C ALA A 490 -27.14 -23.64 8.16
N ASP A 491 -26.64 -22.41 8.12
CA ASP A 491 -26.57 -21.58 6.91
C ASP A 491 -25.30 -21.81 6.07
N THR A 492 -24.30 -22.54 6.57
CA THR A 492 -23.00 -22.71 5.91
C THR A 492 -22.49 -24.16 5.87
N GLY A 493 -22.82 -24.88 4.79
CA GLY A 493 -22.47 -26.31 4.63
C GLY A 493 -20.96 -26.63 4.76
N TRP A 494 -20.07 -25.74 4.33
CA TRP A 494 -18.61 -25.96 4.48
C TRP A 494 -18.16 -25.90 5.95
N LEU A 495 -18.77 -25.03 6.77
CA LEU A 495 -18.44 -24.89 8.18
C LEU A 495 -18.92 -26.11 8.95
N HIS A 496 -20.12 -26.60 8.62
CA HIS A 496 -20.64 -27.87 9.15
C HIS A 496 -19.66 -29.02 8.94
N ASP A 497 -19.10 -29.16 7.73
CA ASP A 497 -18.14 -30.21 7.41
C ASP A 497 -16.83 -30.06 8.21
N VAL A 498 -16.32 -28.85 8.38
CA VAL A 498 -15.12 -28.57 9.22
C VAL A 498 -15.39 -28.95 10.66
N CYS A 499 -16.45 -28.41 11.26
CA CYS A 499 -16.78 -28.60 12.66
C CYS A 499 -16.98 -30.09 12.97
N LYS A 500 -17.80 -30.78 12.18
CA LYS A 500 -18.06 -32.23 12.37
C LYS A 500 -16.81 -33.11 12.23
N THR A 501 -15.78 -32.62 11.53
CA THR A 501 -14.56 -33.40 11.31
C THR A 501 -13.50 -33.13 12.36
N TRP A 502 -13.34 -31.88 12.82
CA TRP A 502 -12.19 -31.47 13.63
C TRP A 502 -12.54 -30.83 14.98
N ILE A 503 -13.82 -30.53 15.26
CA ILE A 503 -14.24 -29.86 16.50
C ILE A 503 -15.49 -30.54 17.04
N SER A 504 -15.32 -31.45 17.99
CA SER A 504 -16.43 -32.23 18.57
C SER A 504 -17.07 -31.58 19.78
N GLU A 505 -16.33 -30.74 20.52
CA GLU A 505 -16.77 -30.09 21.74
C GLU A 505 -16.37 -28.60 21.73
N PRO A 506 -17.14 -27.71 22.39
CA PRO A 506 -16.74 -26.32 22.54
C PRO A 506 -15.46 -26.23 23.36
N GLN A 507 -14.71 -25.14 23.19
CA GLN A 507 -13.51 -24.92 24.02
C GLN A 507 -13.89 -24.84 25.51
N ALA A 508 -14.92 -24.06 25.83
CA ALA A 508 -15.43 -23.90 27.19
C ALA A 508 -16.40 -25.04 27.52
N VAL A 509 -16.02 -25.88 28.49
CA VAL A 509 -16.71 -27.10 28.88
C VAL A 509 -16.97 -27.12 30.38
N ARG A 510 -18.09 -27.71 30.80
CA ARG A 510 -18.39 -27.92 32.22
C ARG A 510 -17.64 -29.16 32.74
N PRO A 511 -17.15 -29.15 34.00
CA PRO A 511 -16.52 -30.33 34.61
C PRO A 511 -17.44 -31.56 34.63
N ALA A 512 -18.74 -31.33 34.84
CA ALA A 512 -19.78 -32.32 34.64
C ALA A 512 -20.26 -32.23 33.19
N LEU A 513 -19.77 -33.13 32.34
CA LEU A 513 -20.20 -33.28 30.96
C LEU A 513 -21.62 -33.89 30.88
N GLU A 514 -22.62 -33.27 31.52
CA GLU A 514 -23.99 -33.80 31.66
C GLU A 514 -24.68 -34.08 30.31
N HIS A 515 -24.09 -33.66 29.19
CA HIS A 515 -24.57 -33.91 27.83
C HIS A 515 -23.54 -34.49 26.86
N SER A 516 -22.32 -34.85 27.30
CA SER A 516 -21.36 -35.56 26.46
C SER A 516 -21.38 -37.07 26.75
N ARG A 517 -20.97 -37.88 25.76
CA ARG A 517 -20.79 -39.33 25.96
C ARG A 517 -19.47 -39.68 26.68
N LEU A 518 -18.69 -38.67 27.07
CA LEU A 518 -17.33 -38.80 27.59
C LEU A 518 -17.37 -38.67 29.13
N ARG A 519 -16.70 -39.58 29.84
CA ARG A 519 -16.54 -39.51 31.30
C ARG A 519 -15.04 -39.53 31.58
N LEU A 520 -14.52 -38.54 32.31
CA LEU A 520 -13.20 -38.62 32.95
C LEU A 520 -13.29 -39.67 34.06
N GLY A 521 -12.89 -40.90 33.78
CA GLY A 521 -12.68 -41.91 34.81
C GLY A 521 -11.25 -41.89 35.33
N ASP A 522 -11.03 -42.57 36.45
CA ASP A 522 -9.68 -42.76 37.02
C ASP A 522 -8.76 -43.57 36.07
N ALA A 523 -9.32 -44.26 35.07
CA ALA A 523 -8.60 -45.09 34.13
C ALA A 523 -7.99 -44.29 32.96
N GLU A 524 -8.52 -43.10 32.68
CA GLU A 524 -8.09 -42.23 31.58
C GLU A 524 -7.33 -40.99 32.10
N ALA A 525 -7.34 -40.76 33.42
CA ALA A 525 -6.82 -39.54 34.05
C ALA A 525 -5.34 -39.64 34.45
N PHE A 526 -4.52 -38.71 33.98
CA PHE A 526 -3.13 -38.57 34.40
C PHE A 526 -3.06 -37.84 35.75
N SER A 527 -2.16 -38.29 36.61
CA SER A 527 -1.93 -37.70 37.92
C SER A 527 -0.63 -36.90 37.94
N GLU A 528 -0.60 -35.83 38.73
CA GLU A 528 0.64 -35.11 39.02
C GLU A 528 1.71 -36.07 39.59
N ALA A 529 2.94 -35.91 39.12
CA ALA A 529 4.08 -36.72 39.52
C ALA A 529 5.25 -35.83 39.94
N PRO A 530 6.09 -36.29 40.88
CA PRO A 530 7.28 -35.55 41.29
C PRO A 530 8.24 -35.31 40.11
N LEU A 531 8.62 -34.05 39.91
CA LEU A 531 9.63 -33.62 38.95
C LEU A 531 10.89 -33.12 39.68
N GLU A 532 12.05 -33.25 39.06
CA GLU A 532 13.29 -32.65 39.60
C GLU A 532 13.11 -31.12 39.74
N PRO A 533 13.37 -30.52 40.91
CA PRO A 533 13.19 -29.09 41.12
C PRO A 533 13.97 -28.25 40.11
N ILE A 534 13.39 -27.11 39.72
CA ILE A 534 14.05 -26.13 38.87
C ILE A 534 15.32 -25.62 39.59
N PRO A 535 16.48 -25.53 38.90
CA PRO A 535 17.72 -25.07 39.53
C PRO A 535 17.58 -23.67 40.15
N ALA A 536 18.19 -23.47 41.32
CA ALA A 536 18.11 -22.21 42.05
C ALA A 536 18.65 -21.01 41.25
N ALA A 537 19.65 -21.22 40.40
CA ALA A 537 20.19 -20.18 39.51
C ALA A 537 19.15 -19.67 38.49
N VAL A 538 18.27 -20.56 38.01
CA VAL A 538 17.18 -20.21 37.09
C VAL A 538 16.13 -19.38 37.82
N MET A 539 15.73 -19.81 39.01
CA MET A 539 14.77 -19.07 39.86
C MET A 539 15.29 -17.70 40.28
N ALA A 540 16.59 -17.57 40.51
CA ALA A 540 17.25 -16.31 40.84
C ALA A 540 17.58 -15.43 39.61
N GLN A 541 17.35 -15.95 38.39
CA GLN A 541 17.72 -15.31 37.12
C GLN A 541 19.19 -14.83 37.08
N ASP A 542 20.12 -15.61 37.66
CA ASP A 542 21.53 -15.24 37.69
C ASP A 542 22.27 -15.58 36.38
N GLU A 543 23.55 -15.18 36.24
CA GLU A 543 24.35 -15.39 35.02
C GLU A 543 24.49 -16.86 34.58
N ARG A 544 24.21 -17.82 35.46
CA ARG A 544 24.28 -19.27 35.19
C ARG A 544 22.92 -19.87 34.80
N ALA A 545 21.82 -19.11 34.90
CA ALA A 545 20.46 -19.58 34.68
C ALA A 545 20.31 -20.41 33.39
N GLN A 546 20.74 -19.88 32.25
CA GLN A 546 20.60 -20.58 30.96
C GLN A 546 21.37 -21.91 30.91
N SER A 547 22.61 -21.94 31.43
CA SER A 547 23.41 -23.16 31.46
C SER A 547 22.83 -24.20 32.41
N GLU A 548 22.35 -23.81 33.58
CA GLU A 548 21.75 -24.73 34.56
C GLU A 548 20.39 -25.25 34.09
N GLN A 549 19.56 -24.42 33.44
CA GLN A 549 18.32 -24.85 32.79
C GLN A 549 18.59 -25.88 31.69
N ALA A 550 19.59 -25.65 30.84
CA ALA A 550 19.91 -26.59 29.76
C ALA A 550 20.37 -27.95 30.30
N GLN A 551 21.15 -27.96 31.38
CA GLN A 551 21.54 -29.19 32.07
C GLN A 551 20.36 -29.89 32.72
N TRP A 552 19.46 -29.14 33.37
CA TRP A 552 18.24 -29.67 33.99
C TRP A 552 17.32 -30.32 32.96
N LEU A 553 16.98 -29.62 31.87
CA LEU A 553 16.24 -30.20 30.75
C LEU A 553 16.97 -31.42 30.19
N GLY A 554 18.29 -31.35 30.02
CA GLY A 554 19.10 -32.49 29.58
C GLY A 554 18.93 -33.73 30.47
N ARG A 555 18.87 -33.58 31.80
CA ARG A 555 18.67 -34.69 32.75
C ARG A 555 17.32 -35.38 32.59
N LEU A 556 16.26 -34.63 32.28
CA LEU A 556 14.93 -35.20 32.01
C LEU A 556 14.94 -36.19 30.84
N GLY A 557 15.90 -36.07 29.92
CA GLY A 557 16.08 -36.95 28.76
C GLY A 557 17.10 -38.09 28.93
N GLN A 558 17.93 -38.11 29.98
CA GLN A 558 19.10 -39.00 30.10
C GLN A 558 18.76 -40.50 30.16
N ASN A 559 17.58 -40.85 30.65
CA ASN A 559 17.14 -42.25 30.77
C ASN A 559 16.23 -42.70 29.63
N ARG A 560 16.02 -41.86 28.60
CA ARG A 560 15.12 -42.13 27.48
C ARG A 560 15.87 -42.81 26.33
N LYS A 561 15.21 -43.74 25.63
CA LYS A 561 15.77 -44.46 24.48
C LYS A 561 15.54 -43.64 23.19
N GLY A 562 16.35 -43.90 22.16
CA GLY A 562 16.22 -43.22 20.87
C GLY A 562 16.70 -41.77 20.88
N ASP A 563 16.11 -40.94 20.01
CA ASP A 563 16.56 -39.56 19.75
C ASP A 563 15.99 -38.54 20.76
N ALA A 564 15.17 -38.97 21.72
CA ALA A 564 14.53 -38.12 22.73
C ALA A 564 15.55 -37.22 23.47
N GLY A 565 16.69 -37.77 23.89
CA GLY A 565 17.74 -37.00 24.56
C GLY A 565 18.34 -35.89 23.68
N GLN A 566 18.52 -36.16 22.37
CA GLN A 566 19.03 -35.16 21.42
C GLN A 566 17.99 -34.06 21.16
N LYS A 567 16.70 -34.43 21.02
CA LYS A 567 15.61 -33.47 20.83
C LYS A 567 15.48 -32.53 22.03
N LEU A 568 15.61 -33.05 23.24
CA LEU A 568 15.53 -32.24 24.45
C LEU A 568 16.72 -31.28 24.60
N GLN A 569 17.92 -31.71 24.19
CA GLN A 569 19.08 -30.82 24.08
C GLN A 569 18.83 -29.71 23.03
N ALA A 570 18.22 -30.04 21.89
CA ALA A 570 17.86 -29.05 20.89
C ALA A 570 16.82 -28.05 21.41
N ILE A 571 15.80 -28.52 22.13
CA ILE A 571 14.82 -27.66 22.80
C ILE A 571 15.51 -26.75 23.82
N ALA A 572 16.38 -27.28 24.68
CA ALA A 572 17.12 -26.50 25.66
C ALA A 572 18.01 -25.41 25.03
N ALA A 573 18.67 -25.74 23.91
CA ALA A 573 19.47 -24.78 23.15
C ALA A 573 18.58 -23.68 22.54
N GLU A 574 17.41 -24.04 22.02
CA GLU A 574 16.45 -23.07 21.47
C GLU A 574 15.90 -22.12 22.53
N LEU A 575 15.52 -22.63 23.71
CA LEU A 575 15.10 -21.81 24.84
C LEU A 575 16.19 -20.83 25.26
N SER A 576 17.45 -21.31 25.34
CA SER A 576 18.59 -20.46 25.70
C SER A 576 18.85 -19.37 24.66
N ARG A 577 18.81 -19.73 23.36
CA ARG A 577 18.99 -18.80 22.24
C ARG A 577 17.98 -17.66 22.25
N ARG A 578 16.76 -17.93 22.73
CA ARG A 578 15.66 -16.96 22.83
C ARG A 578 15.59 -16.25 24.18
N GLY A 579 16.50 -16.53 25.12
CA GLY A 579 16.45 -15.96 26.46
C GLY A 579 15.18 -16.36 27.24
N VAL A 580 14.68 -17.57 27.00
CA VAL A 580 13.50 -18.13 27.68
C VAL A 580 13.94 -18.83 28.95
N LEU A 581 13.37 -18.43 30.08
CA LEU A 581 13.60 -19.06 31.39
C LEU A 581 12.34 -19.78 31.88
N VAL A 582 12.47 -21.00 32.38
CA VAL A 582 11.40 -21.78 33.00
C VAL A 582 11.37 -21.47 34.49
N TYR A 583 10.28 -20.90 34.98
CA TYR A 583 10.13 -20.52 36.39
C TYR A 583 9.20 -21.44 37.19
N ALA A 584 8.38 -22.26 36.52
CA ALA A 584 7.63 -23.35 37.13
C ALA A 584 7.48 -24.52 36.16
N ALA A 585 7.36 -25.74 36.70
CA ALA A 585 7.16 -26.94 35.90
C ALA A 585 6.40 -28.02 36.68
N THR A 586 5.43 -28.65 36.01
CA THR A 586 4.55 -29.68 36.59
C THR A 586 4.52 -30.89 35.67
N GLN A 587 4.74 -32.09 36.21
CA GLN A 587 4.72 -33.35 35.44
C GLN A 587 3.42 -34.12 35.69
N TRP A 588 2.84 -34.67 34.62
CA TRP A 588 1.65 -35.51 34.61
C TRP A 588 1.97 -36.89 34.03
N ASN A 589 1.67 -37.95 34.78
CA ASN A 589 1.93 -39.35 34.41
C ASN A 589 0.68 -40.21 34.61
N HIS A 590 0.57 -41.27 33.82
CA HIS A 590 -0.40 -42.35 34.04
C HIS A 590 0.35 -43.68 34.22
N PRO A 591 0.02 -44.52 35.22
CA PRO A 591 0.76 -45.74 35.53
C PRO A 591 0.79 -46.75 34.37
N ASP A 592 -0.27 -46.79 33.56
CA ASP A 592 -0.41 -47.73 32.44
C ASP A 592 -0.06 -47.12 31.06
N HIS A 593 0.28 -45.82 30.98
CA HIS A 593 0.67 -45.19 29.71
C HIS A 593 2.18 -44.93 29.68
N PRO A 594 2.84 -45.17 28.54
CA PRO A 594 4.27 -44.96 28.40
C PRO A 594 4.64 -43.50 28.09
N THR A 595 3.63 -42.61 28.02
CA THR A 595 3.74 -41.18 27.75
C THR A 595 3.60 -40.37 29.03
N SER A 596 4.16 -39.16 29.03
CA SER A 596 4.00 -38.19 30.11
C SER A 596 3.99 -36.77 29.57
N LEU A 597 3.28 -35.87 30.25
CA LEU A 597 3.23 -34.45 29.91
C LEU A 597 4.01 -33.64 30.96
N ILE A 598 4.80 -32.66 30.54
CA ILE A 598 5.36 -31.66 31.45
C ILE A 598 4.88 -30.28 31.01
N GLU A 599 4.18 -29.57 31.90
CA GLU A 599 3.92 -28.14 31.76
C GLU A 599 5.20 -27.37 32.11
N LEU A 600 5.58 -26.42 31.26
CA LEU A 600 6.62 -25.45 31.53
C LEU A 600 6.01 -24.05 31.52
N GLN A 601 6.13 -23.33 32.64
CA GLN A 601 5.80 -21.91 32.72
C GLN A 601 7.07 -21.10 32.47
N ILE A 602 7.01 -20.17 31.52
CA ILE A 602 8.16 -19.52 30.92
C ILE A 602 8.08 -17.99 30.98
N SER A 603 9.23 -17.36 31.18
CA SER A 603 9.43 -15.92 31.05
C SER A 603 10.40 -15.63 29.90
N MET A 604 10.14 -14.58 29.11
CA MET A 604 10.99 -14.18 27.97
C MET A 604 11.63 -12.81 28.26
N ALA A 605 12.95 -12.70 28.04
CA ALA A 605 13.72 -11.48 28.31
C ALA A 605 13.39 -10.32 27.34
N GLU A 606 12.99 -10.62 26.11
CA GLU A 606 12.50 -9.66 25.13
C GLU A 606 11.16 -10.14 24.57
N GLN A 607 10.11 -9.32 24.67
CA GLN A 607 8.91 -9.52 23.86
C GLN A 607 9.31 -9.21 22.40
N SER A 608 9.78 -10.20 21.65
CA SER A 608 9.91 -10.03 20.21
C SER A 608 8.53 -9.64 19.65
N SER A 609 8.46 -8.60 18.84
CA SER A 609 7.22 -8.09 18.25
C SER A 609 6.48 -9.10 17.36
N GLU A 610 7.12 -10.23 17.04
CA GLU A 610 6.50 -11.35 16.33
C GLU A 610 6.38 -12.57 17.26
N PRO A 611 5.17 -13.02 17.62
CA PRO A 611 4.99 -14.31 18.30
C PRO A 611 5.42 -15.43 17.34
N VAL A 612 6.43 -16.21 17.74
CA VAL A 612 6.92 -17.34 16.94
C VAL A 612 6.48 -18.62 17.62
N TRP A 613 5.66 -19.44 16.96
CA TRP A 613 5.31 -20.77 17.45
C TRP A 613 6.56 -21.58 17.85
N PRO A 614 6.57 -22.31 18.98
CA PRO A 614 5.49 -22.51 19.95
C PRO A 614 5.33 -21.44 21.05
N PHE A 615 6.09 -20.34 20.97
CA PHE A 615 6.17 -19.28 21.99
C PHE A 615 5.05 -18.23 21.86
N MET A 616 3.79 -18.65 22.03
CA MET A 616 2.62 -17.78 21.90
C MET A 616 2.06 -17.22 23.23
N GLY A 617 2.65 -17.60 24.36
CA GLY A 617 2.25 -17.19 25.70
C GLY A 617 3.31 -17.55 26.74
N SER A 618 2.97 -17.53 28.03
CA SER A 618 3.89 -17.89 29.12
C SER A 618 3.88 -19.40 29.45
N ARG A 619 3.25 -20.24 28.62
CA ARG A 619 3.19 -21.70 28.80
C ARG A 619 3.66 -22.48 27.56
N LEU A 620 4.42 -23.54 27.81
CA LEU A 620 4.75 -24.59 26.85
C LEU A 620 4.44 -25.96 27.45
N LEU A 621 4.11 -26.93 26.60
CA LEU A 621 3.93 -28.32 27.01
C LEU A 621 5.03 -29.18 26.38
N LEU A 622 5.62 -30.08 27.16
CA LEU A 622 6.54 -31.10 26.69
C LEU A 622 5.84 -32.45 26.74
N VAL A 623 5.53 -32.99 25.56
CA VAL A 623 5.03 -34.35 25.42
C VAL A 623 6.23 -35.29 25.34
N ILE A 624 6.31 -36.21 26.30
CA ILE A 624 7.39 -37.19 26.39
C ILE A 624 6.84 -38.57 26.04
N GLU A 625 7.33 -39.11 24.93
CA GLU A 625 7.02 -40.46 24.45
C GLU A 625 8.25 -41.38 24.62
N PRO A 626 8.10 -42.71 24.50
CA PRO A 626 9.21 -43.65 24.67
C PRO A 626 10.43 -43.43 23.78
N GLN A 627 10.22 -42.85 22.59
CA GLN A 627 11.27 -42.65 21.58
C GLN A 627 11.34 -41.20 21.06
N ASN A 628 10.49 -40.31 21.57
CA ASN A 628 10.28 -38.99 21.00
C ASN A 628 9.91 -37.97 22.08
N ILE A 629 10.21 -36.70 21.81
CA ILE A 629 9.79 -35.57 22.62
C ILE A 629 9.28 -34.50 21.67
N ALA A 630 8.10 -33.97 21.96
CA ALA A 630 7.51 -32.85 21.23
C ALA A 630 7.37 -31.64 22.15
N LEU A 631 7.76 -30.47 21.65
CA LEU A 631 7.47 -29.19 22.26
C LEU A 631 6.17 -28.67 21.64
N VAL A 632 5.19 -28.45 22.50
CA VAL A 632 3.81 -28.11 22.12
C VAL A 632 3.51 -26.71 22.62
N GLY A 633 3.10 -25.83 21.70
CA GLY A 633 2.63 -24.49 22.04
C GLY A 633 1.18 -24.52 22.51
N VAL A 634 0.86 -23.65 23.47
CA VAL A 634 -0.50 -23.41 23.95
C VAL A 634 -1.01 -22.09 23.34
N PRO A 635 -2.02 -22.14 22.46
CA PRO A 635 -2.59 -20.92 21.87
C PRO A 635 -3.22 -20.00 22.92
N GLN A 636 -3.15 -18.69 22.70
CA GLN A 636 -3.72 -17.68 23.61
C GLN A 636 -5.22 -17.85 23.88
N ARG A 637 -5.97 -18.54 23.02
CA ARG A 637 -7.40 -18.77 23.27
C ARG A 637 -7.66 -19.53 24.57
N PHE A 638 -6.70 -20.32 25.05
CA PHE A 638 -6.82 -21.06 26.31
C PHE A 638 -6.62 -20.18 27.55
N ASN A 639 -6.15 -18.94 27.39
CA ASN A 639 -6.03 -17.98 28.48
C ASN A 639 -7.42 -17.51 28.93
N TYR A 640 -7.49 -17.09 30.19
CA TYR A 640 -8.63 -16.41 30.78
C TYR A 640 -8.45 -14.89 30.70
N GLN A 641 -9.49 -14.13 31.03
CA GLN A 641 -9.45 -12.67 30.94
C GLN A 641 -8.36 -12.03 31.83
N TYR A 642 -8.08 -12.65 32.99
CA TYR A 642 -7.18 -12.10 34.01
C TYR A 642 -5.89 -12.89 34.21
N ASP A 643 -5.79 -14.09 33.64
CA ASP A 643 -4.64 -14.97 33.76
C ASP A 643 -4.53 -15.96 32.60
N GLU A 644 -3.47 -16.77 32.60
CA GLU A 644 -3.26 -17.83 31.63
C GLU A 644 -3.89 -19.18 32.05
N GLY A 645 -4.60 -19.21 33.18
CA GLY A 645 -5.12 -20.39 33.86
C GLY A 645 -4.03 -21.31 34.39
N GLU A 646 -4.44 -22.48 34.88
CA GLU A 646 -3.59 -23.61 35.26
C GLU A 646 -4.16 -24.91 34.69
N ILE A 647 -3.33 -25.93 34.52
CA ILE A 647 -3.84 -27.26 34.10
C ILE A 647 -4.57 -27.89 35.28
N ALA A 648 -5.88 -28.07 35.13
CA ALA A 648 -6.73 -28.74 36.11
C ALA A 648 -6.67 -30.27 35.95
N HIS A 649 -6.69 -30.75 34.70
CA HIS A 649 -6.70 -32.17 34.38
C HIS A 649 -5.94 -32.46 33.09
N VAL A 650 -5.38 -33.67 33.02
CA VAL A 650 -4.80 -34.25 31.81
C VAL A 650 -5.39 -35.65 31.63
N SER A 651 -5.84 -35.98 30.43
CA SER A 651 -6.49 -37.25 30.13
C SER A 651 -6.15 -37.78 28.74
N ASP A 652 -6.52 -39.03 28.48
CA ASP A 652 -6.61 -39.66 27.15
C ASP A 652 -8.03 -40.24 26.99
N LEU A 653 -8.99 -39.34 26.73
CA LEU A 653 -10.44 -39.57 26.84
C LEU A 653 -10.99 -40.57 25.83
N ASP A 654 -10.40 -40.60 24.64
CA ASP A 654 -10.84 -41.46 23.54
C ASP A 654 -9.86 -42.60 23.24
N GLU A 655 -8.89 -42.79 24.14
CA GLU A 655 -7.86 -43.85 24.10
C GLU A 655 -7.03 -43.83 22.79
N ASP A 656 -6.92 -42.67 22.14
CA ASP A 656 -6.15 -42.50 20.91
C ASP A 656 -4.66 -42.23 21.17
N GLY A 657 -4.28 -42.07 22.45
CA GLY A 657 -2.91 -41.89 22.91
C GLY A 657 -2.45 -40.43 22.93
N LYS A 658 -3.32 -39.48 22.60
CA LYS A 658 -3.05 -38.05 22.75
C LYS A 658 -3.61 -37.54 24.06
N PHE A 659 -3.12 -36.36 24.43
CA PHE A 659 -3.51 -35.71 25.67
C PHE A 659 -4.65 -34.73 25.42
N GLU A 660 -5.77 -34.89 26.12
CA GLU A 660 -6.66 -33.76 26.41
C GLU A 660 -6.16 -33.02 27.64
N VAL A 661 -6.00 -31.72 27.49
CA VAL A 661 -5.52 -30.82 28.54
C VAL A 661 -6.64 -29.86 28.88
N TRP A 662 -6.96 -29.82 30.17
CA TRP A 662 -8.05 -29.03 30.74
C TRP A 662 -7.47 -27.90 31.57
N PHE A 663 -7.88 -26.68 31.30
CA PHE A 663 -7.43 -25.49 31.99
C PHE A 663 -8.54 -24.92 32.85
N SER A 664 -8.19 -24.43 34.03
CA SER A 664 -9.05 -23.62 34.90
C SER A 664 -8.45 -22.24 35.10
N GLY A 665 -9.28 -21.20 35.15
CA GLY A 665 -8.84 -19.86 35.54
C GLY A 665 -8.48 -19.82 37.02
N THR A 666 -7.38 -19.16 37.37
CA THR A 666 -6.89 -19.06 38.76
C THR A 666 -7.57 -17.89 39.49
N PHE A 667 -7.85 -16.82 38.76
CA PHE A 667 -8.59 -15.64 39.17
C PHE A 667 -9.90 -15.62 38.35
N GLY A 668 -10.95 -16.25 38.87
CA GLY A 668 -12.28 -16.21 38.24
C GLY A 668 -12.82 -14.78 38.08
N GLU A 669 -13.99 -14.61 37.46
CA GLU A 669 -14.74 -13.33 37.41
C GLU A 669 -15.26 -12.92 38.80
N CYS A 670 -14.36 -12.73 39.75
CA CYS A 670 -14.65 -12.30 41.11
C CYS A 670 -14.29 -10.83 41.26
N ASP A 671 -15.20 -9.94 40.87
CA ASP A 671 -15.05 -8.49 41.04
C ASP A 671 -15.34 -8.03 42.49
N GLY A 672 -14.71 -8.68 43.48
CA GLY A 672 -14.89 -8.36 44.90
C GLY A 672 -13.70 -8.78 45.77
N GLU A 673 -13.25 -7.85 46.63
CA GLU A 673 -12.34 -8.19 47.73
C GLU A 673 -13.06 -9.22 48.63
N ASP A 674 -12.47 -10.40 48.81
CA ASP A 674 -12.97 -11.55 49.61
C ASP A 674 -13.85 -12.61 48.91
N LEU A 675 -14.07 -12.54 47.59
CA LEU A 675 -14.77 -13.63 46.87
C LEU A 675 -13.79 -14.73 46.43
N GLN A 676 -14.13 -15.99 46.72
CA GLN A 676 -13.35 -17.15 46.28
C GLN A 676 -13.88 -17.71 44.95
N PRO A 677 -13.05 -17.75 43.88
CA PRO A 677 -13.40 -18.42 42.63
C PRO A 677 -13.84 -19.87 42.89
N GLY A 678 -14.99 -20.27 42.34
CA GLY A 678 -15.53 -21.63 42.45
C GLY A 678 -16.36 -21.86 43.72
N VAL A 679 -16.39 -20.89 44.64
CA VAL A 679 -17.19 -20.89 45.87
C VAL A 679 -18.22 -19.75 45.82
N ASP A 680 -17.75 -18.52 45.62
CA ASP A 680 -18.58 -17.31 45.63
C ASP A 680 -18.87 -16.77 44.21
N CYS A 681 -18.06 -17.17 43.24
CA CYS A 681 -18.24 -16.85 41.83
C CYS A 681 -18.16 -18.11 40.98
N ALA A 682 -18.84 -18.09 39.83
CA ALA A 682 -18.78 -19.15 38.84
C ALA A 682 -17.35 -19.30 38.27
N ILE A 683 -16.65 -20.41 38.57
CA ILE A 683 -15.66 -20.97 37.64
C ILE A 683 -16.45 -21.95 36.77
N GLU A 684 -17.36 -21.44 35.93
CA GLU A 684 -18.35 -22.32 35.31
C GLU A 684 -17.80 -23.13 34.12
N THR A 685 -16.62 -22.81 33.59
CA THR A 685 -16.08 -23.45 32.39
C THR A 685 -14.58 -23.69 32.44
N LEU A 686 -14.19 -24.95 32.28
CA LEU A 686 -12.82 -25.34 31.94
C LEU A 686 -12.60 -25.08 30.44
N HIS A 687 -11.40 -24.68 30.05
CA HIS A 687 -11.01 -24.73 28.64
C HIS A 687 -10.38 -26.08 28.35
N MET A 688 -10.85 -26.79 27.32
CA MET A 688 -10.31 -28.11 26.95
C MET A 688 -9.79 -28.11 25.52
N GLY A 689 -8.64 -28.75 25.32
CA GLY A 689 -8.05 -28.99 24.01
C GLY A 689 -7.31 -30.32 23.96
N GLU A 690 -7.00 -30.76 22.74
CA GLU A 690 -6.31 -32.03 22.46
C GLU A 690 -4.96 -31.73 21.79
N ILE A 691 -3.90 -32.39 22.23
CA ILE A 691 -2.58 -32.20 21.64
C ILE A 691 -2.50 -32.92 20.29
N THR A 692 -2.33 -32.15 19.22
CA THR A 692 -2.09 -32.64 17.87
C THR A 692 -0.72 -32.17 17.39
N GLY A 693 0.24 -33.08 17.27
CA GLY A 693 1.60 -32.75 16.80
C GLY A 693 2.34 -31.79 17.73
N ASP A 694 2.64 -30.59 17.24
CA ASP A 694 3.35 -29.53 17.98
C ASP A 694 2.39 -28.46 18.57
N ALA A 695 1.07 -28.71 18.61
CA ALA A 695 0.09 -27.77 19.14
C ALA A 695 -1.05 -28.38 19.94
N LEU A 696 -1.54 -27.61 20.92
CA LEU A 696 -2.81 -27.85 21.56
C LEU A 696 -3.94 -27.30 20.69
N SER A 697 -4.77 -28.19 20.16
CA SER A 697 -5.89 -27.90 19.24
C SER A 697 -7.24 -28.20 19.89
N TYR A 698 -8.32 -28.16 19.12
CA TYR A 698 -9.67 -28.60 19.55
C TYR A 698 -9.74 -30.13 19.60
N PHE A 699 -10.60 -30.64 20.49
CA PHE A 699 -10.85 -32.07 20.62
C PHE A 699 -11.75 -32.63 19.50
N ALA A 700 -11.40 -33.81 18.99
CA ALA A 700 -12.14 -34.50 17.94
C ALA A 700 -12.41 -35.98 18.23
N ASN A 701 -13.65 -36.32 18.61
CA ASN A 701 -14.13 -37.65 19.04
C ASN A 701 -14.19 -38.72 17.91
N THR A 702 -13.44 -38.59 16.80
CA THR A 702 -13.37 -39.66 15.77
C THR A 702 -12.14 -39.54 14.86
N PRO A 703 -11.45 -40.66 14.54
CA PRO A 703 -10.47 -40.68 13.46
C PRO A 703 -11.21 -40.74 12.11
N LYS A 704 -11.58 -39.58 11.56
CA LYS A 704 -12.13 -39.49 10.21
C LYS A 704 -11.05 -38.98 9.26
N GLN A 705 -10.66 -39.82 8.30
CA GLN A 705 -10.05 -39.31 7.08
C GLN A 705 -10.99 -38.29 6.48
N TRP A 706 -10.51 -37.05 6.30
CA TRP A 706 -11.22 -36.04 5.54
C TRP A 706 -11.69 -36.67 4.23
N PRO A 707 -12.97 -36.56 3.83
CA PRO A 707 -13.37 -37.05 2.53
C PRO A 707 -12.50 -36.32 1.52
N MET A 708 -11.52 -37.02 0.92
CA MET A 708 -10.73 -36.45 -0.15
C MET A 708 -11.75 -35.87 -1.11
N LEU A 709 -11.78 -34.55 -1.23
CA LEU A 709 -12.43 -33.88 -2.34
C LEU A 709 -12.01 -34.68 -3.56
N LYS A 710 -12.97 -35.41 -4.16
CA LYS A 710 -12.72 -36.27 -5.34
C LYS A 710 -11.80 -35.46 -6.23
N ARG A 711 -10.57 -35.94 -6.43
CA ARG A 711 -9.51 -35.24 -7.19
C ARG A 711 -10.14 -34.58 -8.41
N VAL A 712 -10.44 -33.30 -8.33
CA VAL A 712 -10.47 -32.44 -9.50
C VAL A 712 -8.99 -32.30 -9.81
N GLY A 713 -8.57 -32.87 -10.95
CA GLY A 713 -7.20 -33.28 -11.24
C GLY A 713 -6.11 -32.33 -10.74
N ALA A 714 -5.08 -32.91 -10.12
CA ALA A 714 -3.89 -32.22 -9.59
C ALA A 714 -2.97 -31.59 -10.66
N SER A 715 -3.50 -31.24 -11.81
CA SER A 715 -2.87 -30.38 -12.82
C SER A 715 -3.70 -29.12 -13.14
N GLY A 716 -4.91 -28.98 -12.59
CA GLY A 716 -5.82 -27.88 -12.94
C GLY A 716 -5.83 -26.69 -11.97
N GLY A 717 -5.31 -26.79 -10.75
CA GLY A 717 -5.54 -25.78 -9.69
C GLY A 717 -4.94 -24.39 -9.94
N LEU A 718 -3.92 -24.28 -10.80
CA LEU A 718 -3.34 -23.00 -11.24
C LEU A 718 -3.77 -22.61 -12.66
N GLU A 719 -4.18 -23.57 -13.50
CA GLU A 719 -4.70 -23.29 -14.86
C GLU A 719 -6.19 -22.91 -14.87
N TRP A 720 -6.97 -23.33 -13.86
CA TRP A 720 -8.41 -23.03 -13.81
C TRP A 720 -8.72 -21.56 -13.50
N LEU A 721 -7.81 -20.86 -12.81
CA LEU A 721 -7.90 -19.41 -12.62
C LEU A 721 -7.70 -18.63 -13.95
N CYS A 722 -7.15 -19.28 -14.99
CA CYS A 722 -6.95 -18.69 -16.31
C CYS A 722 -8.06 -19.04 -17.31
N HIS A 723 -8.85 -20.11 -17.11
CA HIS A 723 -9.76 -20.60 -18.16
C HIS A 723 -11.22 -20.16 -18.04
N GLU A 724 -11.74 -19.84 -16.84
CA GLU A 724 -13.15 -19.43 -16.66
C GLU A 724 -13.42 -17.92 -16.76
N LEU A 725 -12.38 -17.08 -16.95
CA LEU A 725 -12.54 -15.66 -17.28
C LEU A 725 -12.45 -15.36 -18.79
N ALA A 726 -12.32 -16.40 -19.63
CA ALA A 726 -12.22 -16.29 -21.09
C ALA A 726 -13.54 -16.57 -21.84
N THR A 727 -14.63 -16.92 -21.14
CA THR A 727 -15.91 -17.32 -21.76
C THR A 727 -17.07 -16.35 -21.54
N PHE A 728 -16.77 -15.07 -21.28
CA PHE A 728 -17.70 -13.96 -21.53
C PHE A 728 -16.97 -12.85 -22.27
N GLY A 729 -16.80 -13.07 -23.58
CA GLY A 729 -16.61 -12.04 -24.59
C GLY A 729 -17.79 -12.11 -25.56
#